data_AF-A0A1C5WRD2-F1
#
_entry.id   AF-A0A1C5WRD2-F1
#
_cell.length_a   1.000
_cell.length_b   1.000
_cell.length_c   1.000
_cell.angle_alpha   90.00
_cell.angle_beta   90.00
_cell.angle_gamma   90.00
#
_symmetry.space_group_name_H-M   'P 1'
#
loop_
_entity.id
_entity.type
_entity.pdbx_description
1 polymer ?
#
loop_
_entity_poly.entity_id
_entity_poly.type
_entity_poly.pdbx_seq_one_letter_code
_entity_poly.pdbx_strand_id
1 'polypeptide(L)'
;MSDNKTLGRKIIEAAGGAENIKSITNCATRLRMYIKDASKYDEETIKKIDGVMGTSIVGDQYQVIVGPKAIHLCKAIQDEYGIAGAGKKQEKAKGNIVNRFLETVSGCIAPLVPALAASGLIKVLLTICSMLNLLPEQSQTYALLSTASDAVFYFMPIILAYTSAKRFQCNEVLAIVIAGVLLHPNFVSMVTQTQEQNMAIHFLGLPVTQTSYNGTVVPIILTVWVMSYIEKFIDKILPEVVVHLFRPLLIVLFMTPIALIVTGPAGAIFGQGLAVVLQGIFAKAGWVALALTLLVTSFLCMTGMHLALIPVAMTSIAEVGYDEFVLVVFLCFTLSQGAAALAVLLKTKNSKLRQLAIPAAISGLFGGTSEPALYGISVKMKKPLYATIIGSTVAGIYAGIVHLKVFAFGLFSVIGIPGYYSAKYSSNLQHAIITSALTIGITMIAVWILGFDDSVYDDYDEEAVEDADTAPIVLNENVDDSEIVSVTSGKIVKQEDIKDEVFSTGVIGKTVGIVSNDGVCYSPVDGEVASVFQTKHAMAFKSKEGTEVLMHVGIDSVNLEGEGFKVFVKEGDTVKKGQKVLTYDKTVFEKNKIDETTIMAISNTQDYENIQMLAKGEETIAGDPIFATVAKEN
;
A
#
# COMPACT_ATOMS: atom_id res chain seq x y z
N MET A 1 0.37 32.52 -20.56
CA MET A 1 0.65 31.12 -20.99
C MET A 1 1.85 30.99 -21.93
N SER A 2 2.08 31.87 -22.91
CA SER A 2 3.26 31.76 -23.82
C SER A 2 4.60 31.98 -23.10
N ASP A 3 4.63 32.85 -22.09
CA ASP A 3 5.83 33.18 -21.31
C ASP A 3 6.33 31.98 -20.47
N ASN A 4 5.42 31.31 -19.75
CA ASN A 4 5.75 30.13 -18.93
C ASN A 4 6.22 28.91 -19.74
N LYS A 5 5.73 28.74 -20.98
CA LYS A 5 6.22 27.66 -21.86
C LYS A 5 7.66 27.92 -22.32
N THR A 6 7.95 29.17 -22.65
CA THR A 6 9.30 29.59 -23.06
C THR A 6 10.29 29.49 -21.89
N LEU A 7 9.89 29.96 -20.72
CA LEU A 7 10.66 29.83 -19.48
C LEU A 7 10.86 28.35 -19.10
N GLY A 8 9.80 27.55 -19.19
CA GLY A 8 9.83 26.11 -18.92
C GLY A 8 10.82 25.40 -19.85
N ARG A 9 10.75 25.63 -21.16
CA ARG A 9 11.70 25.04 -22.13
C ARG A 9 13.15 25.35 -21.78
N LYS A 10 13.49 26.60 -21.49
CA LYS A 10 14.86 26.99 -21.12
C LYS A 10 15.33 26.29 -19.85
N ILE A 11 14.46 26.17 -18.85
CA ILE A 11 14.80 25.46 -17.60
C ILE A 11 14.99 23.97 -17.85
N ILE A 12 14.17 23.35 -18.69
CA ILE A 12 14.28 21.91 -19.03
C ILE A 12 15.53 21.61 -19.86
N GLU A 13 15.85 22.46 -20.84
CA GLU A 13 17.09 22.35 -21.62
C GLU A 13 18.32 22.45 -20.72
N ALA A 14 18.36 23.45 -19.83
CA ALA A 14 19.47 23.62 -18.89
C ALA A 14 19.49 22.56 -17.76
N ALA A 15 18.37 21.89 -17.50
CA ALA A 15 18.29 20.75 -16.60
C ALA A 15 18.68 19.42 -17.26
N GLY A 16 19.18 19.43 -18.51
CA GLY A 16 19.65 18.24 -19.22
C GLY A 16 18.59 17.54 -20.07
N GLY A 17 17.49 18.22 -20.39
CA GLY A 17 16.39 17.68 -21.19
C GLY A 17 15.28 17.05 -20.34
N ALA A 18 14.12 16.81 -20.97
CA ALA A 18 12.96 16.22 -20.28
C ALA A 18 13.24 14.80 -19.80
N GLU A 19 14.06 14.06 -20.53
CA GLU A 19 14.54 12.72 -20.22
C GLU A 19 15.38 12.67 -18.94
N ASN A 20 16.05 13.77 -18.57
CA ASN A 20 16.85 13.87 -17.35
C ASN A 20 16.01 14.15 -16.10
N ILE A 21 14.70 14.35 -16.23
CA ILE A 21 13.85 14.75 -15.13
C ILE A 21 12.95 13.59 -14.74
N LYS A 22 13.16 13.06 -13.53
CA LYS A 22 12.41 11.95 -12.94
C LYS A 22 10.97 12.37 -12.60
N SER A 23 10.83 13.50 -11.93
CA SER A 23 9.52 14.10 -11.65
C SER A 23 9.66 15.58 -11.34
N ILE A 24 8.57 16.32 -11.50
CA ILE A 24 8.50 17.73 -11.10
C ILE A 24 7.33 17.97 -10.17
N THR A 25 7.58 18.80 -9.16
CA THR A 25 6.56 19.31 -8.25
C THR A 25 6.83 20.77 -8.00
N ASN A 26 5.96 21.45 -7.27
CA ASN A 26 6.15 22.85 -6.96
C ASN A 26 5.54 23.16 -5.60
N CYS A 27 6.11 24.15 -4.92
CA CYS A 27 5.42 24.85 -3.85
C CYS A 27 4.93 26.22 -4.37
N ALA A 28 4.57 27.14 -3.48
CA ALA A 28 4.10 28.46 -3.86
C ALA A 28 5.13 29.27 -4.65
N THR A 29 6.43 29.11 -4.37
CA THR A 29 7.49 29.98 -4.93
C THR A 29 8.62 29.24 -5.66
N ARG A 30 8.62 27.91 -5.63
CA ARG A 30 9.72 27.10 -6.19
C ARG A 30 9.18 25.96 -7.05
N LEU A 31 9.78 25.80 -8.22
CA LEU A 31 9.72 24.58 -9.01
C LEU A 31 10.75 23.60 -8.42
N ARG A 32 10.34 22.37 -8.13
CA ARG A 32 11.20 21.32 -7.59
C ARG A 32 11.31 20.21 -8.61
N MET A 33 12.53 19.93 -9.02
CA MET A 33 12.84 18.89 -9.98
C MET A 33 13.63 17.78 -9.27
N TYR A 34 13.25 16.55 -9.56
CA TYR A 34 14.04 15.39 -9.22
C TYR A 34 14.78 15.01 -10.48
N ILE A 35 16.10 15.20 -10.48
CA ILE A 35 16.97 15.00 -11.62
C ILE A 35 17.51 13.56 -11.59
N LYS A 36 17.64 12.91 -12.75
CA LYS A 36 18.19 11.55 -12.88
C LYS A 36 19.72 11.57 -12.87
N ASP A 37 20.30 12.53 -13.57
CA ASP A 37 21.73 12.70 -13.74
C ASP A 37 22.09 14.17 -13.44
N ALA A 38 22.71 14.37 -12.28
CA ALA A 38 23.11 15.68 -11.78
C ALA A 38 24.14 16.37 -12.68
N SER A 39 24.98 15.60 -13.38
CA SER A 39 26.04 16.13 -14.24
C SER A 39 25.49 16.90 -15.44
N LYS A 40 24.24 16.62 -15.84
CA LYS A 40 23.53 17.31 -16.92
C LYS A 40 22.70 18.50 -16.45
N TYR A 41 22.65 18.75 -15.14
CA TYR A 41 21.96 19.90 -14.56
C TYR A 41 22.91 21.11 -14.46
N ASP A 42 22.73 22.09 -15.35
CA ASP A 42 23.55 23.30 -15.38
C ASP A 42 22.92 24.40 -14.51
N GLU A 43 23.28 24.39 -13.22
CA GLU A 43 22.78 25.36 -12.25
C GLU A 43 23.12 26.81 -12.62
N GLU A 44 24.33 27.04 -13.14
CA GLU A 44 24.81 28.39 -13.49
C GLU A 44 24.08 28.97 -14.70
N THR A 45 23.72 28.12 -15.66
CA THR A 45 22.86 28.52 -16.77
C THR A 45 21.44 28.80 -16.28
N ILE A 46 20.88 27.98 -15.38
CA ILE A 46 19.53 28.17 -14.84
C ILE A 46 19.40 29.50 -14.06
N LYS A 47 20.40 29.87 -13.25
CA LYS A 47 20.44 31.15 -12.53
C LYS A 47 20.40 32.38 -13.45
N LYS A 48 20.88 32.24 -14.69
CA LYS A 48 20.94 33.33 -15.70
C LYS A 48 19.68 33.45 -16.54
N ILE A 49 18.71 32.53 -16.40
CA ILE A 49 17.45 32.57 -17.14
C ILE A 49 16.57 33.70 -16.57
N ASP A 50 16.13 34.60 -17.45
CA ASP A 50 15.20 35.67 -17.09
C ASP A 50 13.89 35.09 -16.52
N GLY A 51 13.52 35.50 -15.30
CA GLY A 51 12.41 34.95 -14.52
C GLY A 51 12.81 33.92 -13.45
N VAL A 52 14.08 33.52 -13.37
CA VAL A 52 14.64 32.74 -12.25
C VAL A 52 15.29 33.69 -11.24
N MET A 53 14.82 33.64 -9.99
CA MET A 53 15.37 34.44 -8.88
C MET A 53 16.51 33.73 -8.14
N GLY A 54 16.70 32.43 -8.38
CA GLY A 54 17.77 31.64 -7.80
C GLY A 54 17.51 30.15 -7.90
N THR A 55 18.49 29.38 -7.46
CA THR A 55 18.42 27.92 -7.38
C THR A 55 18.86 27.48 -5.99
N SER A 56 18.40 26.31 -5.55
CA SER A 56 18.85 25.69 -4.31
C SER A 56 18.71 24.18 -4.42
N ILE A 57 19.71 23.44 -3.96
CA ILE A 57 19.69 21.98 -3.91
C ILE A 57 19.50 21.57 -2.44
N VAL A 58 18.49 20.74 -2.17
CA VAL A 58 18.17 20.25 -0.82
C VAL A 58 17.93 18.75 -0.90
N GLY A 59 18.90 17.95 -0.46
CA GLY A 59 18.93 16.51 -0.74
C GLY A 59 18.88 16.27 -2.26
N ASP A 60 18.01 15.35 -2.70
CA ASP A 60 17.83 15.03 -4.13
C ASP A 60 16.89 15.98 -4.89
N GLN A 61 16.49 17.10 -4.27
CA GLN A 61 15.59 18.08 -4.89
C GLN A 61 16.36 19.29 -5.43
N TYR A 62 16.37 19.44 -6.75
CA TYR A 62 16.90 20.59 -7.47
C TYR A 62 15.78 21.63 -7.61
N GLN A 63 15.88 22.73 -6.87
CA GLN A 63 14.84 23.74 -6.79
C GLN A 63 15.21 24.98 -7.59
N VAL A 64 14.26 25.47 -8.39
CA VAL A 64 14.37 26.73 -9.13
C VAL A 64 13.34 27.70 -8.55
N ILE A 65 13.84 28.81 -8.01
CA ILE A 65 13.05 29.85 -7.36
C ILE A 65 12.53 30.78 -8.45
N VAL A 66 11.26 30.63 -8.82
CA VAL A 66 10.59 31.42 -9.88
C VAL A 66 9.44 32.29 -9.34
N GLY A 67 9.26 32.28 -8.02
CA GLY A 67 8.22 33.05 -7.34
C GLY A 67 6.83 32.48 -7.56
N PRO A 68 5.76 33.29 -7.40
CA PRO A 68 4.37 32.82 -7.43
C PRO A 68 3.96 32.09 -8.72
N LYS A 69 4.75 32.23 -9.79
CA LYS A 69 4.56 31.55 -11.07
C LYS A 69 4.90 30.05 -11.03
N ALA A 70 5.48 29.52 -9.95
CA ALA A 70 5.95 28.14 -9.83
C ALA A 70 4.88 27.09 -10.15
N ILE A 71 3.62 27.32 -9.73
CA ILE A 71 2.48 26.42 -9.99
C ILE A 71 2.19 26.35 -11.49
N HIS A 72 2.13 27.50 -12.15
CA HIS A 72 1.81 27.59 -13.57
C HIS A 72 2.96 27.12 -14.46
N LEU A 73 4.20 27.35 -14.05
CA LEU A 73 5.40 26.87 -14.72
C LEU A 73 5.50 25.34 -14.66
N CYS A 74 5.31 24.76 -13.47
CA CYS A 74 5.31 23.31 -13.27
C CYS A 74 4.26 22.64 -14.17
N LYS A 75 3.03 23.16 -14.17
CA LYS A 75 1.96 22.63 -15.03
C LYS A 75 2.27 22.77 -16.52
N ALA A 76 2.81 23.91 -16.95
CA ALA A 76 3.19 24.12 -18.35
C ALA A 76 4.25 23.10 -18.82
N ILE A 77 5.24 22.82 -17.97
CA ILE A 77 6.27 21.82 -18.23
C ILE A 77 5.66 20.40 -18.26
N GLN A 78 4.78 20.05 -17.32
CA GLN A 78 4.10 18.75 -17.29
C GLN A 78 3.24 18.53 -18.54
N ASP A 79 2.51 19.56 -18.99
CA ASP A 79 1.65 19.50 -20.17
C ASP A 79 2.45 19.41 -21.48
N GLU A 80 3.61 20.07 -21.55
CA GLU A 80 4.44 20.12 -22.77
C GLU A 80 5.36 18.90 -22.93
N TYR A 81 5.96 18.42 -21.84
CA TYR A 81 6.95 17.32 -21.87
C TYR A 81 6.43 15.99 -21.30
N GLY A 82 5.20 15.97 -20.79
CA GLY A 82 4.58 14.74 -20.26
C GLY A 82 5.19 14.21 -18.96
N ILE A 83 6.08 14.99 -18.31
CA ILE A 83 6.82 14.65 -17.09
C ILE A 83 5.84 14.45 -15.92
N ALA A 84 6.03 13.38 -15.15
CA ALA A 84 5.15 13.04 -14.04
C ALA A 84 5.27 14.03 -12.88
N GLY A 85 4.13 14.39 -12.28
CA GLY A 85 4.11 14.99 -10.94
C GLY A 85 4.61 14.00 -9.89
N ALA A 86 5.24 14.49 -8.81
CA ALA A 86 5.46 13.66 -7.61
C ALA A 86 4.09 13.32 -7.00
N GLY A 87 3.51 12.20 -7.46
CA GLY A 87 2.10 11.85 -7.31
C GLY A 87 1.56 11.30 -8.63
N LYS A 88 1.77 10.00 -8.85
CA LYS A 88 1.42 9.17 -10.02
C LYS A 88 0.39 9.77 -11.00
N LYS A 89 0.77 9.84 -12.28
CA LYS A 89 -0.18 9.73 -13.40
C LYS A 89 -0.99 8.45 -13.18
N GLN A 90 -2.25 8.55 -12.79
CA GLN A 90 -3.19 7.45 -13.01
C GLN A 90 -3.39 7.36 -14.52
N GLU A 91 -3.09 6.21 -15.11
CA GLU A 91 -3.50 5.91 -16.47
C GLU A 91 -5.00 6.22 -16.62
N LYS A 92 -5.37 6.91 -17.70
CA LYS A 92 -6.78 7.06 -18.06
C LYS A 92 -7.36 5.64 -18.21
N ALA A 93 -8.36 5.33 -17.39
CA ALA A 93 -9.06 4.05 -17.39
C ALA A 93 -9.43 3.60 -18.81
N LYS A 94 -8.81 2.51 -19.29
CA LYS A 94 -9.16 1.84 -20.55
C LYS A 94 -10.30 0.84 -20.25
N GLY A 95 -11.49 1.06 -20.80
CA GLY A 95 -12.64 0.17 -20.59
C GLY A 95 -14.01 0.87 -20.73
N ASN A 96 -15.08 0.08 -20.62
CA ASN A 96 -16.47 0.57 -20.66
C ASN A 96 -16.80 1.47 -19.45
N ILE A 97 -17.85 2.29 -19.56
CA ILE A 97 -18.26 3.29 -18.54
C ILE A 97 -18.38 2.67 -17.13
N VAL A 98 -18.91 1.45 -17.03
CA VAL A 98 -19.04 0.72 -15.77
C VAL A 98 -17.68 0.40 -15.16
N ASN A 99 -16.72 -0.11 -15.94
CA ASN A 99 -15.38 -0.42 -15.44
C ASN A 99 -14.67 0.84 -14.93
N ARG A 100 -14.80 1.97 -15.66
CA ARG A 100 -14.24 3.26 -15.22
C ARG A 100 -14.84 3.74 -13.90
N PHE A 101 -16.14 3.55 -13.72
CA PHE A 101 -16.83 3.87 -12.47
C PHE A 101 -16.31 3.00 -11.32
N LEU A 102 -16.28 1.68 -11.51
CA LEU A 102 -15.78 0.73 -10.50
C LEU A 102 -14.32 1.02 -10.11
N GLU A 103 -13.44 1.27 -11.08
CA GLU A 103 -12.05 1.66 -10.81
C GLU A 103 -11.92 2.97 -10.02
N THR A 104 -12.80 3.92 -10.29
CA THR A 104 -12.84 5.20 -9.58
C THR A 104 -13.25 4.98 -8.12
N VAL A 105 -14.34 4.24 -7.90
CA VAL A 105 -14.83 3.91 -6.54
C VAL A 105 -13.78 3.10 -5.77
N SER A 106 -13.23 2.04 -6.37
CA SER A 106 -12.13 1.25 -5.78
C SER A 106 -10.94 2.14 -5.40
N GLY A 107 -10.55 3.07 -6.29
CA GLY A 107 -9.45 4.00 -6.04
C GLY A 107 -9.68 4.95 -4.88
N CYS A 108 -10.92 5.37 -4.64
CA CYS A 108 -11.28 6.21 -3.49
C CYS A 108 -11.33 5.40 -2.18
N ILE A 109 -11.70 4.12 -2.24
CA ILE A 109 -11.90 3.25 -1.07
C ILE A 109 -10.59 2.58 -0.61
N ALA A 110 -9.67 2.24 -1.52
CA ALA A 110 -8.45 1.51 -1.17
C ALA A 110 -7.65 2.13 0.00
N PRO A 111 -7.46 3.46 0.08
CA PRO A 111 -6.77 4.07 1.22
C PRO A 111 -7.51 3.98 2.57
N LEU A 112 -8.83 3.70 2.57
CA LEU A 112 -9.65 3.53 3.77
C LEU A 112 -9.55 2.12 4.37
N VAL A 113 -9.17 1.11 3.59
CA VAL A 113 -9.27 -0.31 3.98
C VAL A 113 -8.60 -0.60 5.33
N PRO A 114 -7.38 -0.11 5.64
CA PRO A 114 -6.76 -0.34 6.96
C PRO A 114 -7.58 0.22 8.13
N ALA A 115 -8.18 1.40 7.97
CA ALA A 115 -9.00 2.02 9.00
C ALA A 115 -10.32 1.25 9.19
N LEU A 116 -10.94 0.80 8.09
CA LEU A 116 -12.14 -0.04 8.14
C LEU A 116 -11.87 -1.37 8.86
N ALA A 117 -10.70 -1.98 8.61
CA ALA A 117 -10.28 -3.21 9.28
C ALA A 117 -10.07 -3.01 10.78
N ALA A 118 -9.36 -1.95 11.19
CA ALA A 118 -9.13 -1.63 12.60
C ALA A 118 -10.45 -1.38 13.36
N SER A 119 -11.34 -0.56 12.79
CA SER A 119 -12.67 -0.31 13.35
C SER A 119 -13.53 -1.56 13.46
N GLY A 120 -13.54 -2.40 12.42
CA GLY A 120 -14.25 -3.68 12.42
C GLY A 120 -13.72 -4.65 13.48
N LEU A 121 -12.40 -4.70 13.67
CA LEU A 121 -11.74 -5.50 14.70
C LEU A 121 -12.17 -5.11 16.12
N ILE A 122 -12.22 -3.82 16.42
CA ILE A 122 -12.69 -3.32 17.71
C ILE A 122 -14.16 -3.74 17.92
N LYS A 123 -15.00 -3.60 16.89
CA LYS A 123 -16.42 -3.96 16.98
C LYS A 123 -16.63 -5.44 17.25
N VAL A 124 -15.87 -6.31 16.58
CA VAL A 124 -15.86 -7.76 16.84
C VAL A 124 -15.42 -8.07 18.27
N LEU A 125 -14.34 -7.44 18.75
CA LEU A 125 -13.85 -7.63 20.11
C LEU A 125 -14.94 -7.24 21.14
N LEU A 126 -15.63 -6.12 20.92
CA LEU A 126 -16.73 -5.68 21.78
C LEU A 126 -17.90 -6.67 21.76
N THR A 127 -18.25 -7.22 20.59
CA THR A 127 -19.27 -8.27 20.50
C THR A 127 -18.88 -9.50 21.30
N ILE A 128 -17.63 -9.96 21.20
CA ILE A 128 -17.13 -11.10 21.99
C ILE A 128 -17.19 -10.80 23.50
N CYS A 129 -16.69 -9.64 23.92
CA CYS A 129 -16.69 -9.23 25.32
C CYS A 129 -18.11 -9.11 25.90
N SER A 130 -19.07 -8.62 25.10
CA SER A 130 -20.49 -8.57 25.47
C SER A 130 -21.07 -9.98 25.61
N MET A 131 -20.84 -10.86 24.62
CA MET A 131 -21.33 -12.25 24.64
C MET A 131 -20.79 -13.07 25.83
N LEU A 132 -19.54 -12.82 26.24
CA LEU A 132 -18.91 -13.48 27.39
C LEU A 132 -19.25 -12.83 28.74
N ASN A 133 -20.10 -11.78 28.75
CA ASN A 133 -20.39 -10.94 29.91
C ASN A 133 -19.13 -10.32 30.57
N LEU A 134 -18.03 -10.17 29.81
CA LEU A 134 -16.80 -9.51 30.26
C LEU A 134 -16.93 -7.98 30.25
N LEU A 135 -17.72 -7.45 29.32
CA LEU A 135 -17.98 -6.02 29.18
C LEU A 135 -19.46 -5.77 28.85
N PRO A 136 -20.30 -5.36 29.82
CA PRO A 136 -21.71 -5.07 29.58
C PRO A 136 -21.89 -3.92 28.58
N GLU A 137 -22.88 -4.03 27.69
CA GLU A 137 -23.17 -3.01 26.66
C GLU A 137 -23.59 -1.66 27.25
N GLN A 138 -24.13 -1.65 28.47
CA GLN A 138 -24.53 -0.44 29.19
C GLN A 138 -23.33 0.27 29.85
N SER A 139 -22.15 -0.33 29.84
CA SER A 139 -20.96 0.29 30.45
C SER A 139 -20.45 1.47 29.62
N GLN A 140 -19.93 2.49 30.29
CA GLN A 140 -19.31 3.64 29.61
C GLN A 140 -18.11 3.22 28.77
N THR A 141 -17.32 2.24 29.23
CA THR A 141 -16.20 1.69 28.48
C THR A 141 -16.65 1.07 27.16
N TYR A 142 -17.73 0.28 27.17
CA TYR A 142 -18.32 -0.26 25.94
C TYR A 142 -18.76 0.87 25.02
N ALA A 143 -19.48 1.86 25.53
CA ALA A 143 -19.96 2.99 24.73
C ALA A 143 -18.83 3.78 24.06
N LEU A 144 -17.74 4.06 24.79
CA LEU A 144 -16.58 4.78 24.26
C LEU A 144 -15.81 3.97 23.21
N LEU A 145 -15.57 2.68 23.45
CA LEU A 145 -14.93 1.80 22.47
C LEU A 145 -15.80 1.58 21.24
N SER A 146 -17.12 1.45 21.43
CA SER A 146 -18.08 1.34 20.32
C SER A 146 -18.06 2.60 19.46
N THR A 147 -18.05 3.78 20.10
CA THR A 147 -17.90 5.07 19.42
C THR A 147 -16.59 5.15 18.62
N ALA A 148 -15.46 4.68 19.19
CA ALA A 148 -14.19 4.62 18.49
C ALA A 148 -14.24 3.68 17.28
N SER A 149 -14.90 2.53 17.43
CA SER A 149 -15.11 1.57 16.33
C SER A 149 -16.00 2.16 15.22
N ASP A 150 -17.02 2.94 15.57
CA ASP A 150 -17.97 3.52 14.62
C ASP A 150 -17.45 4.78 13.91
N ALA A 151 -16.38 5.41 14.40
CA ALA A 151 -15.87 6.68 13.88
C ALA A 151 -15.55 6.64 12.38
N VAL A 152 -14.89 5.59 11.88
CA VAL A 152 -14.56 5.46 10.45
C VAL A 152 -15.82 5.36 9.58
N PHE A 153 -16.87 4.71 10.09
CA PHE A 153 -18.12 4.53 9.38
C PHE A 153 -18.93 5.80 9.40
N TYR A 154 -19.03 6.47 10.56
CA TYR A 154 -19.75 7.72 10.70
C TYR A 154 -19.13 8.84 9.83
N PHE A 155 -17.82 9.02 9.93
CA PHE A 155 -17.08 10.05 9.18
C PHE A 155 -16.60 9.58 7.80
N MET A 156 -17.10 8.45 7.31
CA MET A 156 -16.77 7.92 5.98
C MET A 156 -16.90 8.98 4.87
N PRO A 157 -17.93 9.86 4.85
CA PRO A 157 -17.99 10.92 3.86
C PRO A 157 -16.77 11.84 3.88
N ILE A 158 -16.28 12.24 5.06
CA ILE A 158 -15.12 13.14 5.18
C ILE A 158 -13.85 12.46 4.68
N ILE A 159 -13.60 11.22 5.11
CA ILE A 159 -12.38 10.50 4.71
C ILE A 159 -12.42 10.23 3.19
N LEU A 160 -13.59 9.88 2.64
CA LEU A 160 -13.77 9.71 1.21
C LEU A 160 -13.68 11.00 0.42
N ALA A 161 -14.06 12.16 1.00
CA ALA A 161 -13.86 13.43 0.33
C ALA A 161 -12.38 13.70 0.08
N TYR A 162 -11.54 13.41 1.07
CA TYR A 162 -10.09 13.51 0.96
C TYR A 162 -9.52 12.57 -0.10
N THR A 163 -9.85 11.27 -0.04
CA THR A 163 -9.31 10.29 -1.00
C THR A 163 -9.85 10.51 -2.42
N SER A 164 -11.11 10.93 -2.55
CA SER A 164 -11.71 11.30 -3.84
C SER A 164 -11.10 12.57 -4.41
N ALA A 165 -10.77 13.56 -3.58
CA ALA A 165 -10.12 14.78 -4.05
C ALA A 165 -8.73 14.50 -4.61
N LYS A 166 -7.97 13.62 -3.95
CA LYS A 166 -6.71 13.09 -4.50
C LYS A 166 -6.92 12.37 -5.84
N ARG A 167 -7.97 11.55 -5.95
CA ARG A 167 -8.31 10.82 -7.19
C ARG A 167 -8.68 11.77 -8.34
N PHE A 168 -9.50 12.78 -8.06
CA PHE A 168 -10.00 13.74 -9.06
C PHE A 168 -9.08 14.94 -9.28
N GLN A 169 -7.99 15.03 -8.52
CA GLN A 169 -6.98 16.09 -8.58
C GLN A 169 -7.60 17.48 -8.35
N CYS A 170 -8.38 17.59 -7.27
CA CYS A 170 -8.96 18.84 -6.80
C CYS A 170 -8.57 19.07 -5.34
N ASN A 171 -8.87 20.26 -4.80
CA ASN A 171 -8.39 20.64 -3.47
C ASN A 171 -8.97 19.74 -2.36
N GLU A 172 -8.09 19.06 -1.62
CA GLU A 172 -8.49 18.07 -0.61
C GLU A 172 -9.13 18.70 0.62
N VAL A 173 -8.61 19.85 1.07
CA VAL A 173 -9.13 20.54 2.25
C VAL A 173 -10.54 21.08 1.98
N LEU A 174 -10.76 21.65 0.79
CA LEU A 174 -12.08 22.13 0.39
C LEU A 174 -13.08 20.98 0.22
N ALA A 175 -12.65 19.84 -0.31
CA ALA A 175 -13.51 18.66 -0.38
C ALA A 175 -13.93 18.17 1.03
N ILE A 176 -13.00 18.16 1.99
CA ILE A 176 -13.30 17.89 3.41
C ILE A 176 -14.31 18.90 3.96
N VAL A 177 -14.16 20.20 3.66
CA VAL A 177 -15.10 21.24 4.09
C VAL A 177 -16.50 20.97 3.53
N ILE A 178 -16.64 20.58 2.26
CA ILE A 178 -17.94 20.22 1.67
C ILE A 178 -18.55 19.00 2.34
N ALA A 179 -17.77 17.96 2.63
CA ALA A 179 -18.26 16.82 3.42
C ALA A 179 -18.69 17.24 4.84
N GLY A 180 -17.94 18.16 5.45
CA GLY A 180 -18.27 18.76 6.73
C GLY A 180 -19.62 19.48 6.74
N VAL A 181 -20.00 20.14 5.63
CA VAL A 181 -21.33 20.75 5.48
C VAL A 181 -22.44 19.69 5.54
N LEU A 182 -22.26 18.55 4.88
CA LEU A 182 -23.24 17.45 4.86
C LEU A 182 -23.42 16.79 6.24
N LEU A 183 -22.41 16.86 7.10
CA LEU A 183 -22.39 16.27 8.44
C LEU A 183 -22.48 17.30 9.56
N HIS A 184 -22.66 18.58 9.23
CA HIS A 184 -22.60 19.64 10.23
C HIS A 184 -23.77 19.50 11.24
N PRO A 185 -23.53 19.58 12.56
CA PRO A 185 -24.58 19.40 13.58
C PRO A 185 -25.81 20.27 13.37
N ASN A 186 -25.64 21.53 12.95
CA ASN A 186 -26.77 22.42 12.63
C ASN A 186 -27.63 21.89 11.47
N PHE A 187 -27.00 21.34 10.42
CA PHE A 187 -27.75 20.78 9.30
C PHE A 187 -28.48 19.50 9.71
N VAL A 188 -27.80 18.61 10.42
CA VAL A 188 -28.40 17.37 10.96
C VAL A 188 -29.59 17.69 11.87
N SER A 189 -29.42 18.63 12.80
CA SER A 189 -30.49 19.06 13.71
C SER A 189 -31.68 19.68 12.96
N MET A 190 -31.41 20.49 11.92
CA MET A 190 -32.45 21.07 11.08
C MET A 190 -33.22 19.98 10.32
N VAL A 191 -32.53 18.97 9.78
CA VAL A 191 -33.17 17.80 9.13
C VAL A 191 -34.08 17.06 10.11
N THR A 192 -33.61 16.76 11.31
CA THR A 192 -34.42 16.06 12.33
C THR A 192 -35.68 16.84 12.72
N GLN A 193 -35.54 18.13 13.07
CA GLN A 193 -36.68 18.95 13.50
C GLN A 193 -37.72 19.13 12.39
N THR A 194 -37.26 19.36 11.17
CA THR A 194 -38.17 19.60 10.05
C THR A 194 -38.88 18.33 9.57
N GLN A 195 -38.26 17.15 9.70
CA GLN A 195 -38.93 15.87 9.49
C GLN A 195 -40.03 15.62 10.53
N GLU A 196 -39.76 15.84 11.81
CA GLU A 196 -40.76 15.69 12.89
C GLU A 196 -41.97 16.62 12.70
N GLN A 197 -41.72 17.82 12.18
CA GLN A 197 -42.74 18.84 11.95
C GLN A 197 -43.38 18.79 10.55
N ASN A 198 -43.01 17.82 9.69
CA ASN A 198 -43.42 17.72 8.29
C ASN A 198 -43.23 19.03 7.48
N MET A 199 -42.20 19.81 7.80
CA MET A 199 -41.83 21.03 7.09
C MET A 199 -40.76 20.73 6.04
N ALA A 200 -40.56 21.60 5.06
CA ALA A 200 -39.47 21.48 4.08
C ALA A 200 -38.29 22.39 4.43
N ILE A 201 -37.08 21.95 4.08
CA ILE A 201 -35.88 22.81 4.12
C ILE A 201 -35.71 23.46 2.76
N HIS A 202 -35.42 24.76 2.75
CA HIS A 202 -35.15 25.50 1.52
C HIS A 202 -33.79 26.19 1.55
N PHE A 203 -33.11 26.19 0.41
CA PHE A 203 -31.93 27.00 0.15
C PHE A 203 -32.23 27.91 -1.03
N LEU A 204 -32.29 29.23 -0.80
CA LEU A 204 -32.69 30.23 -1.81
C LEU A 204 -34.01 29.89 -2.52
N GLY A 205 -34.98 29.34 -1.78
CA GLY A 205 -36.30 28.92 -2.31
C GLY A 205 -36.32 27.53 -2.96
N LEU A 206 -35.16 26.90 -3.23
CA LEU A 206 -35.09 25.54 -3.75
C LEU A 206 -35.17 24.52 -2.60
N PRO A 207 -35.90 23.40 -2.77
CA PRO A 207 -36.02 22.38 -1.73
C PRO A 207 -34.69 21.65 -1.51
N VAL A 208 -34.34 21.43 -0.25
CA VAL A 208 -33.20 20.63 0.19
C VAL A 208 -33.72 19.31 0.76
N THR A 209 -33.14 18.20 0.34
CA THR A 209 -33.56 16.88 0.80
C THR A 209 -33.16 16.67 2.27
N GLN A 210 -34.14 16.26 3.06
CA GLN A 210 -33.99 15.90 4.46
C GLN A 210 -33.46 14.46 4.59
N THR A 211 -32.17 14.28 4.33
CA THR A 211 -31.50 12.98 4.42
C THR A 211 -30.28 13.08 5.31
N SER A 212 -30.04 12.03 6.09
CA SER A 212 -28.78 11.85 6.81
C SER A 212 -27.70 11.40 5.83
N TYR A 213 -26.57 12.10 5.82
CA TYR A 213 -25.42 11.73 4.99
C TYR A 213 -24.36 10.93 5.77
N ASN A 214 -24.61 10.64 7.06
CA ASN A 214 -23.69 9.88 7.91
C ASN A 214 -23.45 8.49 7.29
N GLY A 215 -22.18 8.10 7.15
CA GLY A 215 -21.81 6.81 6.54
C GLY A 215 -22.16 6.63 5.06
N THR A 216 -22.59 7.69 4.36
CA THR A 216 -22.87 7.60 2.92
C THR A 216 -21.59 7.70 2.08
N VAL A 217 -21.50 6.89 1.03
CA VAL A 217 -20.32 6.85 0.15
C VAL A 217 -20.58 7.55 -1.18
N VAL A 218 -21.64 7.14 -1.89
CA VAL A 218 -21.93 7.63 -3.24
C VAL A 218 -22.16 9.15 -3.29
N PRO A 219 -22.94 9.77 -2.37
CA PRO A 219 -23.15 11.21 -2.36
C PRO A 219 -21.86 12.03 -2.40
N ILE A 220 -20.88 11.68 -1.57
CA ILE A 220 -19.66 12.48 -1.45
C ILE A 220 -18.72 12.27 -2.64
N ILE A 221 -18.59 11.04 -3.15
CA ILE A 221 -17.78 10.76 -4.35
C ILE A 221 -18.32 11.57 -5.54
N LEU A 222 -19.64 11.58 -5.73
CA LEU A 222 -20.30 12.37 -6.77
C LEU A 222 -20.07 13.87 -6.57
N THR A 223 -20.18 14.35 -5.33
CA THR A 223 -19.98 15.75 -4.98
C THR A 223 -18.55 16.22 -5.29
N VAL A 224 -17.53 15.45 -4.91
CA VAL A 224 -16.13 15.79 -5.18
C VAL A 224 -15.79 15.64 -6.67
N TRP A 225 -16.40 14.68 -7.37
CA TRP A 225 -16.30 14.58 -8.82
C TRP A 225 -16.80 15.85 -9.52
N VAL A 226 -17.97 16.37 -9.13
CA VAL A 226 -18.52 17.63 -9.64
C VAL A 226 -17.64 18.83 -9.26
N MET A 227 -17.15 18.86 -8.01
CA MET A 227 -16.21 19.88 -7.53
C MET A 227 -14.96 19.97 -8.42
N SER A 228 -14.45 18.83 -8.90
CA SER A 228 -13.26 18.81 -9.75
C SER A 228 -13.43 19.56 -11.09
N TYR A 229 -14.66 19.68 -11.60
CA TYR A 229 -14.96 20.49 -12.79
C TYR A 229 -15.18 21.95 -12.43
N ILE A 230 -15.87 22.22 -11.33
CA ILE A 230 -16.16 23.57 -10.86
C ILE A 230 -14.88 24.31 -10.46
N GLU A 231 -13.95 23.64 -9.76
CA GLU A 231 -12.64 24.21 -9.42
C GLU A 231 -11.86 24.59 -10.68
N LYS A 232 -11.81 23.71 -11.69
CA LYS A 232 -11.16 24.01 -12.99
C LYS A 232 -11.82 25.17 -13.73
N PHE A 233 -13.13 25.31 -13.60
CA PHE A 233 -13.88 26.41 -14.21
C PHE A 233 -13.61 27.75 -13.50
N ILE A 234 -13.64 27.77 -12.17
CA ILE A 234 -13.30 28.95 -11.36
C ILE A 234 -11.86 29.41 -11.65
N ASP A 235 -10.93 28.46 -11.75
CA ASP A 235 -9.52 28.73 -12.09
C ASP A 235 -9.31 29.33 -13.48
N LYS A 236 -10.25 29.08 -14.40
CA LYS A 236 -10.21 29.66 -15.74
C LYS A 236 -10.72 31.11 -15.75
N ILE A 237 -11.57 31.48 -14.80
CA ILE A 237 -12.22 32.80 -14.74
C ILE A 237 -11.43 33.78 -13.87
N LEU A 238 -10.86 33.31 -12.76
CA LEU A 238 -10.20 34.18 -11.79
C LEU A 238 -8.80 34.61 -12.25
N PRO A 239 -8.49 35.93 -12.25
CA PRO A 239 -7.13 36.42 -12.40
C PRO A 239 -6.22 35.97 -11.25
N GLU A 240 -4.91 35.80 -11.53
CA GLU A 240 -3.91 35.31 -10.56
C GLU A 240 -3.88 36.13 -9.24
N VAL A 241 -4.14 37.44 -9.31
CA VAL A 241 -4.08 38.35 -8.15
C VAL A 241 -5.15 38.03 -7.10
N VAL A 242 -6.31 37.52 -7.53
CA VAL A 242 -7.48 37.30 -6.66
C VAL A 242 -7.77 35.82 -6.42
N VAL A 243 -7.09 34.92 -7.14
CA VAL A 243 -7.38 33.48 -7.13
C VAL A 243 -7.27 32.86 -5.74
N HIS A 244 -6.28 33.27 -4.94
CA HIS A 244 -6.08 32.72 -3.59
C HIS A 244 -7.18 33.09 -2.60
N LEU A 245 -7.83 34.25 -2.79
CA LEU A 245 -8.92 34.70 -1.94
C LEU A 245 -10.26 34.14 -2.42
N PHE A 246 -10.54 34.26 -3.72
CA PHE A 246 -11.86 33.96 -4.25
C PHE A 246 -12.05 32.48 -4.61
N ARG A 247 -11.00 31.71 -4.93
CA ARG A 247 -11.16 30.28 -5.26
C ARG A 247 -11.79 29.51 -4.09
N PRO A 248 -11.25 29.54 -2.84
CA PRO A 248 -11.87 28.82 -1.72
C PRO A 248 -13.30 29.28 -1.45
N LEU A 249 -13.55 30.59 -1.48
CA LEU A 249 -14.86 31.19 -1.28
C LEU A 249 -15.88 30.68 -2.30
N LEU A 250 -15.56 30.78 -3.59
CA LEU A 250 -16.48 30.42 -4.67
C LEU A 250 -16.72 28.92 -4.74
N ILE A 251 -15.69 28.10 -4.48
CA ILE A 251 -15.86 26.64 -4.42
C ILE A 251 -16.85 26.29 -3.32
N VAL A 252 -16.68 26.79 -2.09
CA VAL A 252 -17.61 26.49 -0.99
C VAL A 252 -19.00 27.04 -1.29
N LEU A 253 -19.10 28.30 -1.73
CA LEU A 253 -20.37 28.95 -2.03
C LEU A 253 -21.19 28.23 -3.10
N PHE A 254 -20.55 27.72 -4.16
CA PHE A 254 -21.25 26.98 -5.23
C PHE A 254 -21.44 25.51 -4.89
N MET A 255 -20.46 24.86 -4.27
CA MET A 255 -20.56 23.43 -3.96
C MET A 255 -21.55 23.13 -2.85
N THR A 256 -21.74 24.01 -1.86
CA THR A 256 -22.74 23.79 -0.80
C THR A 256 -24.17 23.57 -1.33
N PRO A 257 -24.77 24.48 -2.14
CA PRO A 257 -26.09 24.23 -2.69
C PRO A 257 -26.13 23.05 -3.66
N ILE A 258 -25.07 22.85 -4.46
CA ILE A 258 -24.99 21.70 -5.37
C ILE A 258 -24.97 20.39 -4.57
N ALA A 259 -24.22 20.33 -3.48
CA ALA A 259 -24.15 19.18 -2.59
C ALA A 259 -25.50 18.87 -1.94
N LEU A 260 -26.19 19.88 -1.42
CA LEU A 260 -27.43 19.70 -0.66
C LEU A 260 -28.67 19.47 -1.54
N ILE A 261 -28.70 20.05 -2.74
CA ILE A 261 -29.89 20.03 -3.61
C ILE A 261 -29.75 18.98 -4.73
N VAL A 262 -28.52 18.74 -5.21
CA VAL A 262 -28.30 17.94 -6.42
C VAL A 262 -27.53 16.67 -6.13
N THR A 263 -26.25 16.76 -5.77
CA THR A 263 -25.37 15.58 -5.73
C THR A 263 -25.61 14.71 -4.50
N GLY A 264 -25.91 15.32 -3.35
CA GLY A 264 -26.32 14.63 -2.14
C GLY A 264 -27.56 13.76 -2.37
N PRO A 265 -28.70 14.36 -2.75
CA PRO A 265 -29.93 13.64 -3.03
C PRO A 265 -29.79 12.62 -4.16
N ALA A 266 -29.09 12.98 -5.27
CA ALA A 266 -28.86 12.05 -6.36
C ALA A 266 -28.09 10.80 -5.92
N GLY A 267 -27.04 10.99 -5.11
CA GLY A 267 -26.28 9.87 -4.54
C GLY A 267 -27.09 9.03 -3.56
N ALA A 268 -27.93 9.66 -2.74
CA ALA A 268 -28.78 8.97 -1.77
C ALA A 268 -29.88 8.14 -2.47
N ILE A 269 -30.57 8.73 -3.45
CA ILE A 269 -31.57 8.03 -4.27
C ILE A 269 -30.94 6.86 -5.02
N PHE A 270 -29.74 7.06 -5.57
CA PHE A 270 -28.99 5.98 -6.21
C PHE A 270 -28.65 4.85 -5.23
N GLY A 271 -28.15 5.19 -4.04
CA GLY A 271 -27.83 4.22 -2.99
C GLY A 271 -29.07 3.44 -2.55
N GLN A 272 -30.17 4.13 -2.29
CA GLN A 272 -31.42 3.49 -1.89
C GLN A 272 -32.01 2.62 -2.98
N GLY A 273 -31.98 3.09 -4.24
CA GLY A 273 -32.39 2.28 -5.39
C GLY A 273 -31.56 1.00 -5.51
N LEU A 274 -30.24 1.09 -5.30
CA LEU A 274 -29.35 -0.06 -5.30
C LEU A 274 -29.69 -1.04 -4.16
N ALA A 275 -29.92 -0.54 -2.94
CA ALA A 275 -30.32 -1.36 -1.80
C ALA A 275 -31.64 -2.10 -2.05
N VAL A 276 -32.65 -1.41 -2.58
CA VAL A 276 -33.95 -2.01 -2.94
C VAL A 276 -33.81 -3.08 -4.03
N VAL A 277 -33.02 -2.81 -5.07
CA VAL A 277 -32.76 -3.80 -6.14
C VAL A 277 -32.08 -5.04 -5.56
N LEU A 278 -31.06 -4.87 -4.73
CA LEU A 278 -30.35 -5.99 -4.11
C LEU A 278 -31.27 -6.79 -3.20
N GLN A 279 -32.07 -6.14 -2.35
CA GLN A 279 -33.06 -6.83 -1.53
C GLN A 279 -34.10 -7.57 -2.37
N GLY A 280 -34.56 -6.98 -3.48
CA GLY A 280 -35.49 -7.63 -4.41
C GLY A 280 -34.89 -8.89 -5.07
N ILE A 281 -33.60 -8.84 -5.43
CA ILE A 281 -32.85 -9.99 -5.93
C ILE A 281 -32.72 -11.04 -4.82
N PHE A 282 -32.33 -10.63 -3.62
CA PHE A 282 -32.08 -11.55 -2.51
C PHE A 282 -33.35 -12.23 -2.00
N ALA A 283 -34.48 -11.52 -1.97
CA ALA A 283 -35.78 -12.07 -1.63
C ALA A 283 -36.24 -13.19 -2.57
N LYS A 284 -35.78 -13.20 -3.84
CA LYS A 284 -36.21 -14.18 -4.85
C LYS A 284 -35.14 -15.21 -5.20
N ALA A 285 -33.88 -14.81 -5.21
CA ALA A 285 -32.77 -15.54 -5.80
C ALA A 285 -31.41 -15.20 -5.13
N GLY A 286 -31.38 -14.92 -3.82
CA GLY A 286 -30.13 -14.59 -3.11
C GLY A 286 -29.03 -15.64 -3.26
N TRP A 287 -29.41 -16.92 -3.28
CA TRP A 287 -28.48 -18.03 -3.52
C TRP A 287 -27.86 -18.00 -4.92
N VAL A 288 -28.60 -17.59 -5.96
CA VAL A 288 -28.06 -17.42 -7.33
C VAL A 288 -27.13 -16.22 -7.38
N ALA A 289 -27.53 -15.10 -6.76
CA ALA A 289 -26.74 -13.88 -6.74
C ALA A 289 -25.36 -14.09 -6.08
N LEU A 290 -25.34 -14.78 -4.93
CA LEU A 290 -24.09 -15.17 -4.27
C LEU A 290 -23.28 -16.14 -5.11
N ALA A 291 -23.90 -17.17 -5.69
CA ALA A 291 -23.20 -18.15 -6.52
C ALA A 291 -22.50 -17.49 -7.72
N LEU A 292 -23.24 -16.70 -8.51
CA LEU A 292 -22.70 -16.03 -9.69
C LEU A 292 -21.59 -15.05 -9.34
N THR A 293 -21.74 -14.33 -8.23
CA THR A 293 -20.71 -13.37 -7.79
C THR A 293 -19.45 -14.12 -7.36
N LEU A 294 -19.58 -15.17 -6.55
CA LEU A 294 -18.43 -15.95 -6.06
C LEU A 294 -17.68 -16.71 -7.16
N LEU A 295 -18.36 -17.07 -8.26
CA LEU A 295 -17.70 -17.59 -9.46
C LEU A 295 -16.71 -16.58 -10.07
N VAL A 296 -16.98 -15.28 -9.95
CA VAL A 296 -16.17 -14.22 -10.55
C VAL A 296 -15.30 -13.44 -9.54
N THR A 297 -15.56 -13.58 -8.22
CA THR A 297 -14.89 -12.80 -7.18
C THR A 297 -13.37 -12.94 -7.23
N SER A 298 -12.83 -14.14 -7.46
CA SER A 298 -11.37 -14.33 -7.55
C SER A 298 -10.74 -13.43 -8.64
N PHE A 299 -11.40 -13.28 -9.79
CA PHE A 299 -10.93 -12.41 -10.88
C PHE A 299 -11.15 -10.92 -10.56
N LEU A 300 -12.22 -10.60 -9.84
CA LEU A 300 -12.49 -9.25 -9.36
C LEU A 300 -11.47 -8.80 -8.31
N CYS A 301 -10.96 -9.74 -7.50
CA CYS A 301 -9.88 -9.51 -6.54
C CYS A 301 -8.54 -9.28 -7.23
N MET A 302 -8.22 -10.06 -8.26
CA MET A 302 -7.02 -9.86 -9.09
C MET A 302 -6.94 -8.47 -9.75
N THR A 303 -8.09 -7.86 -10.03
CA THR A 303 -8.17 -6.52 -10.64
C THR A 303 -8.35 -5.39 -9.62
N GLY A 304 -8.54 -5.70 -8.33
CA GLY A 304 -8.83 -4.70 -7.29
C GLY A 304 -10.23 -4.06 -7.37
N MET A 305 -11.06 -4.48 -8.34
CA MET A 305 -12.40 -3.93 -8.54
C MET A 305 -13.40 -4.34 -7.44
N HIS A 306 -13.07 -5.36 -6.64
CA HIS A 306 -13.90 -5.82 -5.52
C HIS A 306 -14.08 -4.73 -4.44
N LEU A 307 -13.12 -3.82 -4.29
CA LEU A 307 -13.22 -2.69 -3.35
C LEU A 307 -14.37 -1.74 -3.69
N ALA A 308 -14.81 -1.69 -4.96
CA ALA A 308 -15.98 -0.92 -5.38
C ALA A 308 -17.31 -1.48 -4.84
N LEU A 309 -17.31 -2.71 -4.33
CA LEU A 309 -18.49 -3.33 -3.72
C LEU A 309 -18.67 -2.93 -2.25
N ILE A 310 -17.62 -2.49 -1.55
CA ILE A 310 -17.71 -2.09 -0.13
C ILE A 310 -18.78 -1.01 0.11
N PRO A 311 -18.88 0.07 -0.70
CA PRO A 311 -19.95 1.05 -0.56
C PRO A 311 -21.35 0.46 -0.62
N VAL A 312 -21.55 -0.57 -1.45
CA VAL A 312 -22.83 -1.25 -1.60
C VAL A 312 -23.23 -1.94 -0.30
N ALA A 313 -22.28 -2.63 0.34
CA ALA A 313 -22.48 -3.21 1.67
C ALA A 313 -22.83 -2.16 2.72
N MET A 314 -22.11 -1.03 2.72
CA MET A 314 -22.32 0.04 3.69
C MET A 314 -23.67 0.71 3.53
N THR A 315 -24.12 0.92 2.28
CA THR A 315 -25.48 1.40 2.02
C THR A 315 -26.53 0.40 2.51
N SER A 316 -26.36 -0.91 2.27
CA SER A 316 -27.30 -1.92 2.80
C SER A 316 -27.38 -1.89 4.33
N ILE A 317 -26.23 -1.83 5.02
CA ILE A 317 -26.20 -1.73 6.49
C ILE A 317 -26.86 -0.43 6.97
N ALA A 318 -26.60 0.70 6.31
CA ALA A 318 -27.17 1.99 6.70
C ALA A 318 -28.70 2.03 6.51
N GLU A 319 -29.23 1.48 5.41
CA GLU A 319 -30.64 1.59 5.04
C GLU A 319 -31.53 0.52 5.69
N VAL A 320 -31.02 -0.72 5.85
CA VAL A 320 -31.81 -1.84 6.40
C VAL A 320 -31.19 -2.53 7.61
N GLY A 321 -30.02 -2.08 8.06
CA GLY A 321 -29.37 -2.56 9.29
C GLY A 321 -28.52 -3.81 9.12
N TYR A 322 -28.39 -4.36 7.90
CA TYR A 322 -27.54 -5.51 7.62
C TYR A 322 -27.12 -5.57 6.14
N ASP A 323 -26.08 -6.35 5.86
CA ASP A 323 -25.72 -6.81 4.52
C ASP A 323 -25.88 -8.34 4.44
N GLU A 324 -26.51 -8.83 3.37
CA GLU A 324 -26.63 -10.27 3.09
C GLU A 324 -25.93 -10.67 1.78
N PHE A 325 -25.16 -9.74 1.19
CA PHE A 325 -24.55 -9.91 -0.12
C PHE A 325 -23.02 -9.75 -0.08
N VAL A 326 -22.52 -8.52 -0.09
CA VAL A 326 -21.12 -8.24 -0.42
C VAL A 326 -20.17 -8.76 0.66
N LEU A 327 -20.49 -8.55 1.93
CA LEU A 327 -19.64 -8.98 3.04
C LEU A 327 -19.72 -10.50 3.24
N VAL A 328 -20.84 -11.12 2.87
CA VAL A 328 -20.99 -12.59 2.81
C VAL A 328 -20.12 -13.17 1.68
N VAL A 329 -20.09 -12.52 0.51
CA VAL A 329 -19.16 -12.86 -0.59
C VAL A 329 -17.73 -12.79 -0.11
N PHE A 330 -17.33 -11.71 0.57
CA PHE A 330 -15.97 -11.56 1.07
C PHE A 330 -15.60 -12.60 2.12
N LEU A 331 -16.52 -12.95 3.03
CA LEU A 331 -16.29 -14.04 3.99
C LEU A 331 -16.01 -15.37 3.27
N CYS A 332 -16.89 -15.78 2.36
CA CYS A 332 -16.76 -17.05 1.64
C CYS A 332 -15.49 -17.07 0.78
N PHE A 333 -15.19 -15.98 0.10
CA PHE A 333 -13.99 -15.85 -0.73
C PHE A 333 -12.71 -15.94 0.11
N THR A 334 -12.57 -15.10 1.13
CA THR A 334 -11.33 -15.00 1.92
C THR A 334 -11.05 -16.29 2.69
N LEU A 335 -12.07 -16.89 3.31
CA LEU A 335 -11.94 -18.19 3.97
C LEU A 335 -11.55 -19.30 2.99
N SER A 336 -12.06 -19.29 1.76
CA SER A 336 -11.66 -20.27 0.75
C SER A 336 -10.18 -20.13 0.39
N GLN A 337 -9.66 -18.90 0.26
CA GLN A 337 -8.24 -18.68 -0.02
C GLN A 337 -7.36 -19.21 1.11
N GLY A 338 -7.70 -18.88 2.36
CA GLY A 338 -7.01 -19.41 3.54
C GLY A 338 -7.09 -20.94 3.64
N ALA A 339 -8.25 -21.53 3.32
CA ALA A 339 -8.46 -22.97 3.32
C ALA A 339 -7.67 -23.69 2.22
N ALA A 340 -7.54 -23.11 1.03
CA ALA A 340 -6.72 -23.66 -0.03
C ALA A 340 -5.24 -23.64 0.35
N ALA A 341 -4.76 -22.54 0.94
CA ALA A 341 -3.41 -22.44 1.48
C ALA A 341 -3.16 -23.53 2.55
N LEU A 342 -4.11 -23.72 3.47
CA LEU A 342 -4.03 -24.75 4.50
C LEU A 342 -4.04 -26.18 3.90
N ALA A 343 -4.90 -26.44 2.91
CA ALA A 343 -4.97 -27.76 2.25
C ALA A 343 -3.69 -28.12 1.51
N VAL A 344 -3.08 -27.13 0.84
CA VAL A 344 -1.77 -27.26 0.20
C VAL A 344 -0.71 -27.52 1.27
N LEU A 345 -0.64 -26.71 2.33
CA LEU A 345 0.31 -26.86 3.44
C LEU A 345 0.30 -28.25 4.06
N LEU A 346 -0.89 -28.85 4.24
CA LEU A 346 -1.03 -30.17 4.85
C LEU A 346 -0.53 -31.33 3.98
N LYS A 347 -0.36 -31.11 2.66
CA LYS A 347 -0.02 -32.17 1.71
C LYS A 347 1.30 -31.93 0.95
N THR A 348 1.72 -30.67 0.79
CA THR A 348 2.96 -30.32 0.11
C THR A 348 4.19 -30.71 0.93
N LYS A 349 5.19 -31.24 0.23
CA LYS A 349 6.54 -31.49 0.77
C LYS A 349 7.54 -30.41 0.35
N ASN A 350 7.18 -29.54 -0.59
CA ASN A 350 8.06 -28.46 -1.06
C ASN A 350 8.21 -27.41 0.07
N SER A 351 9.44 -27.23 0.56
CA SER A 351 9.74 -26.36 1.70
C SER A 351 9.37 -24.89 1.44
N LYS A 352 9.57 -24.39 0.22
CA LYS A 352 9.23 -23.01 -0.18
C LYS A 352 7.73 -22.78 -0.18
N LEU A 353 6.98 -23.69 -0.79
CA LEU A 353 5.53 -23.63 -0.78
C LEU A 353 4.98 -23.73 0.63
N ARG A 354 5.58 -24.54 1.51
CA ARG A 354 5.21 -24.58 2.94
C ARG A 354 5.46 -23.24 3.63
N GLN A 355 6.61 -22.61 3.41
CA GLN A 355 6.94 -21.29 3.98
C GLN A 355 5.97 -20.19 3.52
N LEU A 356 5.47 -20.26 2.28
CA LEU A 356 4.43 -19.36 1.77
C LEU A 356 3.03 -19.72 2.30
N ALA A 357 2.72 -21.01 2.38
CA ALA A 357 1.39 -21.50 2.72
C ALA A 357 1.02 -21.29 4.20
N ILE A 358 1.99 -21.30 5.12
CA ILE A 358 1.74 -21.00 6.54
C ILE A 358 1.18 -19.58 6.75
N PRO A 359 1.90 -18.49 6.39
CA PRO A 359 1.41 -17.14 6.60
C PRO A 359 0.16 -16.86 5.75
N ALA A 360 0.05 -17.45 4.55
CA ALA A 360 -1.13 -17.32 3.71
C ALA A 360 -2.39 -17.97 4.31
N ALA A 361 -2.27 -19.16 4.92
CA ALA A 361 -3.38 -19.82 5.61
C ALA A 361 -3.82 -19.01 6.84
N ILE A 362 -2.87 -18.51 7.64
CA ILE A 362 -3.16 -17.68 8.81
C ILE A 362 -3.84 -16.37 8.40
N SER A 363 -3.30 -15.70 7.38
CA SER A 363 -3.83 -14.47 6.79
C SER A 363 -5.26 -14.64 6.29
N GLY A 364 -5.55 -15.69 5.52
CA GLY A 364 -6.90 -15.93 5.00
C GLY A 364 -7.91 -16.40 6.05
N LEU A 365 -7.53 -17.32 6.94
CA LEU A 365 -8.46 -17.91 7.92
C LEU A 365 -8.73 -17.00 9.13
N PHE A 366 -7.73 -16.23 9.56
CA PHE A 366 -7.81 -15.42 10.78
C PHE A 366 -7.59 -13.94 10.50
N GLY A 367 -6.63 -13.59 9.64
CA GLY A 367 -6.28 -12.21 9.31
C GLY A 367 -7.26 -11.48 8.38
N GLY A 368 -8.21 -12.19 7.77
CA GLY A 368 -9.22 -11.60 6.89
C GLY A 368 -8.66 -10.99 5.60
N THR A 369 -7.42 -11.32 5.26
CA THR A 369 -6.71 -10.88 4.06
C THR A 369 -6.50 -12.06 3.12
N SER A 370 -6.77 -11.86 1.85
CA SER A 370 -6.81 -12.95 0.86
C SER A 370 -5.59 -12.93 -0.05
N GLU A 371 -4.89 -11.80 -0.12
CA GLU A 371 -3.84 -11.50 -1.09
C GLU A 371 -2.66 -12.48 -1.00
N PRO A 372 -2.12 -12.83 0.18
CA PRO A 372 -1.01 -13.77 0.27
C PRO A 372 -1.38 -15.17 -0.26
N ALA A 373 -2.60 -15.63 -0.01
CA ALA A 373 -3.09 -16.93 -0.48
C ALA A 373 -3.50 -16.89 -1.96
N LEU A 374 -4.19 -15.83 -2.39
CA LEU A 374 -4.66 -15.67 -3.76
C LEU A 374 -3.48 -15.58 -4.72
N TYR A 375 -2.54 -14.67 -4.50
CA TYR A 375 -1.40 -14.47 -5.41
C TYR A 375 -0.26 -15.46 -5.17
N GLY A 376 -0.02 -15.83 -3.91
CA GLY A 376 1.08 -16.71 -3.54
C GLY A 376 0.82 -18.19 -3.81
N ILE A 377 -0.45 -18.62 -3.97
CA ILE A 377 -0.82 -20.04 -4.07
C ILE A 377 -1.86 -20.25 -5.17
N SER A 378 -3.06 -19.67 -5.02
CA SER A 378 -4.20 -19.99 -5.89
C SER A 378 -3.95 -19.60 -7.35
N VAL A 379 -3.56 -18.36 -7.64
CA VAL A 379 -3.32 -17.89 -9.00
C VAL A 379 -2.14 -18.60 -9.66
N LYS A 380 -1.08 -18.89 -8.90
CA LYS A 380 0.09 -19.64 -9.39
C LYS A 380 -0.26 -21.08 -9.73
N MET A 381 -1.21 -21.69 -9.04
CA MET A 381 -1.65 -23.06 -9.29
C MET A 381 -3.15 -23.13 -9.65
N LYS A 382 -3.45 -23.32 -10.94
CA LYS A 382 -4.83 -23.31 -11.47
C LYS A 382 -5.81 -24.21 -10.71
N LYS A 383 -5.37 -25.38 -10.24
CA LYS A 383 -6.24 -26.34 -9.53
C LYS A 383 -6.66 -25.83 -8.14
N PRO A 384 -5.75 -25.37 -7.26
CA PRO A 384 -6.09 -24.58 -6.10
C PRO A 384 -7.02 -23.39 -6.37
N LEU A 385 -6.80 -22.61 -7.44
CA LEU A 385 -7.74 -21.53 -7.80
C LEU A 385 -9.16 -22.06 -8.02
N TYR A 386 -9.33 -23.11 -8.81
CA TYR A 386 -10.65 -23.71 -9.03
C TYR A 386 -11.27 -24.26 -7.75
N ALA A 387 -10.46 -24.87 -6.87
CA ALA A 387 -10.93 -25.33 -5.57
C ALA A 387 -11.49 -24.20 -4.70
N THR A 388 -10.84 -23.03 -4.67
CA THR A 388 -11.34 -21.86 -3.94
C THR A 388 -12.67 -21.36 -4.49
N ILE A 389 -12.81 -21.33 -5.83
CA ILE A 389 -14.06 -20.95 -6.49
C ILE A 389 -15.18 -21.93 -6.14
N ILE A 390 -14.92 -23.25 -6.18
CA ILE A 390 -15.89 -24.28 -5.83
C ILE A 390 -16.33 -24.13 -4.36
N GLY A 391 -15.38 -24.10 -3.43
CA GLY A 391 -15.69 -24.06 -2.00
C GLY A 391 -16.42 -22.80 -1.58
N SER A 392 -15.98 -21.63 -2.07
CA SER A 392 -16.66 -20.37 -1.80
C SER A 392 -18.05 -20.32 -2.44
N THR A 393 -18.21 -20.77 -3.69
CA THR A 393 -19.52 -20.78 -4.39
C THR A 393 -20.54 -21.69 -3.69
N VAL A 394 -20.14 -22.91 -3.31
CA VAL A 394 -21.07 -23.84 -2.64
C VAL A 394 -21.49 -23.31 -1.27
N ALA A 395 -20.56 -22.76 -0.49
CA ALA A 395 -20.90 -22.11 0.77
C ALA A 395 -21.76 -20.86 0.59
N GLY A 396 -21.52 -20.08 -0.47
CA GLY A 396 -22.33 -18.92 -0.83
C GLY A 396 -23.76 -19.27 -1.24
N ILE A 397 -23.97 -20.39 -1.94
CA ILE A 397 -25.31 -20.92 -2.23
C ILE A 397 -26.04 -21.20 -0.91
N TYR A 398 -25.39 -21.90 0.02
CA TYR A 398 -25.96 -22.16 1.34
C TYR A 398 -26.28 -20.86 2.08
N ALA A 399 -25.33 -19.91 2.13
CA ALA A 399 -25.51 -18.62 2.78
C ALA A 399 -26.70 -17.83 2.21
N GLY A 400 -26.92 -17.92 0.90
CA GLY A 400 -28.06 -17.28 0.23
C GLY A 400 -29.39 -17.99 0.48
N ILE A 401 -29.41 -19.31 0.64
CA ILE A 401 -30.61 -20.07 1.01
C ILE A 401 -31.06 -19.72 2.43
N VAL A 402 -30.12 -19.57 3.36
CA VAL A 402 -30.43 -19.27 4.77
C VAL A 402 -30.54 -17.77 5.05
N HIS A 403 -30.40 -16.93 4.02
CA HIS A 403 -30.41 -15.46 4.14
C HIS A 403 -29.45 -14.96 5.23
N LEU A 404 -28.19 -15.37 5.14
CA LEU A 404 -27.15 -15.02 6.10
C LEU A 404 -26.92 -13.50 6.12
N LYS A 405 -27.04 -12.89 7.29
CA LYS A 405 -26.92 -11.43 7.48
C LYS A 405 -25.67 -11.09 8.27
N VAL A 406 -24.98 -10.02 7.91
CA VAL A 406 -23.94 -9.41 8.74
C VAL A 406 -24.37 -8.01 9.16
N PHE A 407 -24.13 -7.66 10.42
CA PHE A 407 -24.66 -6.42 11.02
C PHE A 407 -23.61 -5.33 11.17
N ALA A 408 -22.35 -5.67 10.95
CA ALA A 408 -21.24 -4.75 11.02
C ALA A 408 -20.17 -5.13 9.99
N PHE A 409 -19.47 -4.12 9.49
CA PHE A 409 -18.23 -4.37 8.77
C PHE A 409 -17.18 -4.90 9.75
N GLY A 410 -16.47 -5.94 9.35
CA GLY A 410 -15.49 -6.63 10.17
C GLY A 410 -14.49 -7.39 9.32
N LEU A 411 -13.61 -8.15 9.97
CA LEU A 411 -12.72 -9.07 9.28
C LEU A 411 -13.51 -10.14 8.53
N PHE A 412 -13.08 -10.45 7.31
CA PHE A 412 -13.66 -11.53 6.50
C PHE A 412 -13.03 -12.87 6.85
N SER A 413 -13.05 -13.23 8.13
CA SER A 413 -12.32 -14.37 8.68
C SER A 413 -13.11 -15.08 9.77
N VAL A 414 -12.56 -16.17 10.32
CA VAL A 414 -13.16 -16.87 11.46
C VAL A 414 -13.30 -15.93 12.67
N ILE A 415 -12.36 -14.99 12.84
CA ILE A 415 -12.41 -13.98 13.91
C ILE A 415 -13.62 -13.05 13.72
N GLY A 416 -14.05 -12.79 12.49
CA GLY A 416 -15.19 -11.91 12.19
C GLY A 416 -16.58 -12.54 12.39
N ILE A 417 -16.67 -13.85 12.64
CA ILE A 417 -17.95 -14.57 12.81
C ILE A 417 -18.87 -13.94 13.88
N PRO A 418 -18.39 -13.42 15.03
CA PRO A 418 -19.24 -12.74 16.00
C PRO A 418 -20.01 -11.54 15.43
N GLY A 419 -19.52 -10.88 14.37
CA GLY A 419 -20.25 -9.80 13.67
C GLY A 419 -21.55 -10.24 12.98
N TYR A 420 -21.81 -11.55 12.90
CA TYR A 420 -23.05 -12.15 12.42
C TYR A 420 -24.04 -12.42 13.57
N TYR A 421 -23.69 -12.12 14.82
CA TYR A 421 -24.62 -12.24 15.93
C TYR A 421 -25.67 -11.11 15.90
N SER A 422 -26.93 -11.47 16.14
CA SER A 422 -28.01 -10.52 16.40
C SER A 422 -29.08 -11.17 17.27
N ALA A 423 -29.51 -10.47 18.32
CA ALA A 423 -30.63 -10.91 19.15
C ALA A 423 -31.93 -11.06 18.34
N LYS A 424 -32.10 -10.29 17.26
CA LYS A 424 -33.26 -10.36 16.35
C LYS A 424 -33.23 -11.62 15.47
N TYR A 425 -32.05 -12.13 15.14
CA TYR A 425 -31.85 -13.27 14.24
C TYR A 425 -31.03 -14.36 14.94
N SER A 426 -31.63 -15.05 15.91
CA SER A 426 -30.95 -15.95 16.84
C SER A 426 -30.19 -17.11 16.17
N SER A 427 -30.66 -17.61 15.02
CA SER A 427 -29.98 -18.68 14.26
C SER A 427 -28.87 -18.17 13.35
N ASN A 428 -28.74 -16.86 13.14
CA ASN A 428 -27.84 -16.29 12.13
C ASN A 428 -26.36 -16.57 12.44
N LEU A 429 -25.97 -16.52 13.70
CA LEU A 429 -24.62 -16.88 14.13
C LEU A 429 -24.30 -18.36 13.82
N GLN A 430 -25.26 -19.27 14.02
CA GLN A 430 -25.08 -20.68 13.70
C GLN A 430 -24.90 -20.88 12.19
N HIS A 431 -25.71 -20.19 11.38
CA HIS A 431 -25.56 -20.21 9.92
C HIS A 431 -24.23 -19.63 9.45
N ALA A 432 -23.68 -18.61 10.13
CA ALA A 432 -22.35 -18.08 9.83
C ALA A 432 -21.24 -19.11 10.09
N ILE A 433 -21.34 -19.84 11.20
CA ILE A 433 -20.40 -20.93 11.55
C ILE A 433 -20.49 -22.05 10.52
N ILE A 434 -21.70 -22.48 10.15
CA ILE A 434 -21.90 -23.53 9.14
C ILE A 434 -21.35 -23.08 7.79
N THR A 435 -21.63 -21.86 7.36
CA THR A 435 -21.11 -21.30 6.10
C THR A 435 -19.59 -21.28 6.09
N SER A 436 -18.96 -20.88 7.19
CA SER A 436 -17.50 -20.85 7.34
C SER A 436 -16.91 -22.26 7.29
N ALA A 437 -17.51 -23.21 8.00
CA ALA A 437 -17.10 -24.61 8.01
C ALA A 437 -17.27 -25.27 6.63
N LEU A 438 -18.37 -25.01 5.92
CA LEU A 438 -18.60 -25.46 4.56
C LEU A 438 -17.55 -24.88 3.61
N THR A 439 -17.28 -23.58 3.70
CA THR A 439 -16.27 -22.91 2.87
C THR A 439 -14.91 -23.58 3.04
N ILE A 440 -14.46 -23.75 4.29
CA ILE A 440 -13.15 -24.34 4.60
C ILE A 440 -13.12 -25.80 4.15
N GLY A 441 -14.08 -26.61 4.61
CA GLY A 441 -14.11 -28.05 4.34
C GLY A 441 -14.20 -28.39 2.85
N ILE A 442 -15.11 -27.75 2.12
CA ILE A 442 -15.29 -28.01 0.69
C ILE A 442 -14.07 -27.56 -0.10
N THR A 443 -13.49 -26.41 0.23
CA THR A 443 -12.26 -25.94 -0.44
C THR A 443 -11.12 -26.93 -0.23
N MET A 444 -10.90 -27.39 1.02
CA MET A 444 -9.82 -28.34 1.31
C MET A 444 -10.02 -29.68 0.57
N ILE A 445 -11.24 -30.21 0.60
CA ILE A 445 -11.60 -31.44 -0.14
C ILE A 445 -11.38 -31.24 -1.64
N ALA A 446 -11.80 -30.12 -2.21
CA ALA A 446 -11.62 -29.81 -3.63
C ALA A 446 -10.14 -29.71 -4.01
N VAL A 447 -9.29 -29.07 -3.18
CA VAL A 447 -7.83 -29.05 -3.39
C VAL A 447 -7.26 -30.47 -3.40
N TRP A 448 -7.66 -31.33 -2.47
CA TRP A 448 -7.13 -32.69 -2.38
C TRP A 448 -7.59 -33.60 -3.52
N ILE A 449 -8.83 -33.44 -4.00
CA ILE A 449 -9.39 -34.20 -5.13
C ILE A 449 -8.80 -33.74 -6.46
N LEU A 450 -8.78 -32.42 -6.72
CA LEU A 450 -8.21 -31.87 -7.96
C LEU A 450 -6.70 -32.07 -8.02
N GLY A 451 -6.07 -32.13 -6.84
CA GLY A 451 -4.64 -32.09 -6.67
C GLY A 451 -4.07 -30.69 -6.92
N PHE A 452 -2.77 -30.57 -6.81
CA PHE A 452 -2.03 -29.35 -7.08
C PHE A 452 -0.63 -29.73 -7.56
N ASP A 453 0.03 -28.80 -8.23
CA ASP A 453 1.33 -29.01 -8.85
C ASP A 453 2.36 -28.14 -8.13
N ASP A 454 3.09 -28.77 -7.21
CA ASP A 454 4.14 -28.11 -6.43
C ASP A 454 5.37 -27.78 -7.26
N SER A 455 5.53 -28.39 -8.43
CA SER A 455 6.72 -28.18 -9.27
C SER A 455 6.84 -26.76 -9.81
N VAL A 456 5.74 -26.02 -9.81
CA VAL A 456 5.73 -24.56 -10.07
C VAL A 456 6.61 -23.80 -9.08
N TYR A 457 6.97 -24.41 -7.95
CA TYR A 457 7.86 -23.86 -6.92
C TYR A 457 9.19 -24.63 -6.83
N ASP A 458 9.45 -25.56 -7.74
CA ASP A 458 10.71 -26.31 -7.85
C ASP A 458 11.74 -25.54 -8.70
N ASP A 459 11.32 -24.72 -9.67
CA ASP A 459 12.19 -23.91 -10.55
C ASP A 459 12.95 -22.77 -9.84
N TYR A 460 12.68 -22.55 -8.56
CA TYR A 460 13.60 -21.83 -7.69
C TYR A 460 14.37 -22.90 -6.93
N ASP A 461 15.58 -23.21 -7.36
CA ASP A 461 16.44 -24.15 -6.64
C ASP A 461 16.62 -23.71 -5.20
N GLU A 462 16.19 -24.54 -4.26
CA GLU A 462 16.95 -24.83 -3.05
C GLU A 462 16.80 -26.32 -2.80
N GLU A 463 17.87 -27.05 -3.12
CA GLU A 463 18.28 -28.17 -2.30
C GLU A 463 18.15 -27.77 -0.83
N ALA A 464 17.44 -28.62 -0.08
CA ALA A 464 17.46 -28.62 1.36
C ALA A 464 18.93 -28.70 1.80
N VAL A 465 19.50 -27.57 2.22
CA VAL A 465 20.74 -27.57 2.96
C VAL A 465 20.33 -27.76 4.41
N GLU A 466 20.47 -28.99 4.86
CA GLU A 466 20.64 -29.33 6.27
C GLU A 466 21.67 -28.38 6.92
N ASP A 467 21.48 -28.16 8.21
CA ASP A 467 22.17 -27.29 9.17
C ASP A 467 23.72 -27.45 9.29
N ALA A 468 24.47 -27.57 8.20
CA ALA A 468 25.89 -27.96 8.22
C ALA A 468 26.90 -26.92 7.67
N ASP A 469 26.49 -25.83 7.00
CA ASP A 469 27.42 -24.95 6.27
C ASP A 469 27.34 -23.45 6.62
N THR A 470 26.76 -23.10 7.77
CA THR A 470 26.74 -21.71 8.31
C THR A 470 27.81 -21.47 9.39
N ALA A 471 28.66 -22.47 9.66
CA ALA A 471 29.74 -22.29 10.62
C ALA A 471 30.66 -21.12 10.19
N PRO A 472 31.07 -20.25 11.11
CA PRO A 472 32.02 -19.18 10.79
C PRO A 472 33.30 -19.78 10.19
N ILE A 473 33.80 -19.17 9.11
CA ILE A 473 35.14 -19.48 8.63
C ILE A 473 36.17 -19.22 9.73
N VAL A 474 37.26 -20.00 9.75
CA VAL A 474 38.36 -19.78 10.70
C VAL A 474 39.04 -18.48 10.29
N LEU A 475 38.92 -17.44 11.13
CA LEU A 475 39.56 -16.15 10.90
C LEU A 475 41.08 -16.30 11.04
N ASN A 476 41.82 -15.70 10.12
CA ASN A 476 43.27 -15.61 10.21
C ASN A 476 43.60 -14.46 11.20
N GLU A 477 44.17 -14.80 12.36
CA GLU A 477 44.62 -13.90 13.42
C GLU A 477 43.56 -13.40 14.43
N ASN A 478 44.04 -12.85 15.56
CA ASN A 478 43.22 -12.28 16.64
C ASN A 478 42.55 -10.99 16.16
N VAL A 479 41.42 -11.11 15.44
CA VAL A 479 40.59 -9.97 15.03
C VAL A 479 39.97 -9.33 16.27
N ASP A 480 40.20 -8.02 16.47
CA ASP A 480 39.63 -7.26 17.58
C ASP A 480 38.11 -7.04 17.37
N ASP A 481 37.34 -6.88 18.44
CA ASP A 481 35.89 -6.60 18.37
C ASP A 481 35.60 -5.32 17.56
N SER A 482 36.51 -4.33 17.60
CA SER A 482 36.45 -3.08 16.85
C SER A 482 36.75 -3.18 15.34
N GLU A 483 37.26 -4.33 14.88
CA GLU A 483 37.58 -4.56 13.47
C GLU A 483 36.40 -5.15 12.69
N ILE A 484 36.21 -4.68 11.46
CA ILE A 484 35.18 -5.13 10.52
C ILE A 484 35.88 -5.96 9.45
N VAL A 485 35.42 -7.19 9.26
CA VAL A 485 36.06 -8.15 8.35
C VAL A 485 35.44 -8.15 6.96
N SER A 486 36.18 -8.63 5.97
CA SER A 486 35.73 -8.75 4.59
C SER A 486 34.51 -9.66 4.46
N VAL A 487 33.50 -9.18 3.73
CA VAL A 487 32.27 -9.94 3.43
C VAL A 487 32.47 -11.00 2.37
N THR A 488 33.53 -10.96 1.56
CA THR A 488 33.77 -11.96 0.50
C THR A 488 35.26 -12.04 0.14
N SER A 489 35.67 -13.15 -0.47
CA SER A 489 37.03 -13.29 -1.02
C SER A 489 37.06 -12.75 -2.43
N GLY A 490 38.02 -11.90 -2.76
CA GLY A 490 38.08 -11.32 -4.10
C GLY A 490 38.99 -10.11 -4.26
N LYS A 491 38.86 -9.45 -5.41
CA LYS A 491 39.65 -8.27 -5.75
C LYS A 491 39.04 -7.02 -5.14
N ILE A 492 39.85 -6.25 -4.41
CA ILE A 492 39.44 -4.99 -3.81
C ILE A 492 39.29 -3.91 -4.90
N VAL A 493 38.16 -3.21 -4.85
CA VAL A 493 37.85 -2.02 -5.62
C VAL A 493 37.87 -0.85 -4.64
N LYS A 494 38.75 0.13 -4.88
CA LYS A 494 38.80 1.33 -4.06
C LYS A 494 37.49 2.09 -4.18
N GLN A 495 37.11 2.77 -3.12
CA GLN A 495 35.90 3.59 -3.07
C GLN A 495 35.72 4.47 -4.33
N GLU A 496 36.75 5.20 -4.73
CA GLU A 496 36.74 6.10 -5.90
C GLU A 496 36.52 5.38 -7.24
N ASP A 497 36.83 4.08 -7.31
CA ASP A 497 36.74 3.24 -8.52
C ASP A 497 35.41 2.45 -8.59
N ILE A 498 34.53 2.58 -7.58
CA ILE A 498 33.20 1.94 -7.58
C ILE A 498 32.32 2.67 -8.61
N LYS A 499 31.70 1.92 -9.53
CA LYS A 499 30.86 2.47 -10.63
C LYS A 499 29.45 2.85 -10.19
N ASP A 500 29.33 3.42 -8.99
CA ASP A 500 28.10 3.95 -8.41
C ASP A 500 28.45 5.21 -7.63
N GLU A 501 27.82 6.34 -7.96
CA GLU A 501 28.13 7.64 -7.34
C GLU A 501 27.84 7.65 -5.84
N VAL A 502 26.79 6.97 -5.38
CA VAL A 502 26.38 7.00 -3.98
C VAL A 502 27.45 6.37 -3.08
N PHE A 503 28.05 5.28 -3.55
CA PHE A 503 29.11 4.58 -2.82
C PHE A 503 30.50 5.18 -3.05
N SER A 504 30.81 5.66 -4.26
CA SER A 504 32.13 6.21 -4.59
C SER A 504 32.38 7.59 -3.96
N THR A 505 31.36 8.44 -3.84
CA THR A 505 31.49 9.74 -3.18
C THR A 505 31.51 9.64 -1.65
N GLY A 506 31.21 8.45 -1.09
CA GLY A 506 31.21 8.21 0.36
C GLY A 506 30.04 8.85 1.10
N VAL A 507 28.93 9.14 0.41
CA VAL A 507 27.74 9.76 1.02
C VAL A 507 27.08 8.83 2.05
N ILE A 508 27.15 7.52 1.83
CA ILE A 508 26.69 6.49 2.78
C ILE A 508 27.77 6.17 3.85
N GLY A 509 28.93 6.83 3.80
CA GLY A 509 30.05 6.63 4.72
C GLY A 509 31.27 6.02 4.03
N LYS A 510 32.24 5.57 4.83
CA LYS A 510 33.46 4.95 4.30
C LYS A 510 33.12 3.61 3.64
N THR A 511 33.53 3.43 2.38
CA THR A 511 33.16 2.26 1.58
C THR A 511 34.36 1.54 0.99
N VAL A 512 34.15 0.28 0.62
CA VAL A 512 35.07 -0.52 -0.18
C VAL A 512 34.26 -1.49 -1.03
N GLY A 513 34.65 -1.66 -2.29
CA GLY A 513 34.09 -2.66 -3.18
C GLY A 513 34.96 -3.91 -3.22
N ILE A 514 34.36 -5.07 -3.43
CA ILE A 514 35.07 -6.35 -3.60
C ILE A 514 34.37 -7.11 -4.72
N VAL A 515 35.11 -7.40 -5.79
CA VAL A 515 34.65 -8.30 -6.85
C VAL A 515 34.87 -9.73 -6.37
N SER A 516 33.77 -10.40 -5.98
CA SER A 516 33.81 -11.74 -5.37
C SER A 516 34.35 -12.79 -6.33
N ASN A 517 35.14 -13.75 -5.83
CA ASN A 517 35.62 -14.88 -6.62
C ASN A 517 34.53 -15.93 -6.87
N ASP A 518 33.69 -16.21 -5.88
CA ASP A 518 32.80 -17.37 -5.82
C ASP A 518 31.32 -17.03 -5.58
N GLY A 519 30.99 -15.75 -5.37
CA GLY A 519 29.62 -15.31 -5.12
C GLY A 519 29.14 -15.59 -3.70
N VAL A 520 30.04 -15.92 -2.75
CA VAL A 520 29.69 -16.19 -1.35
C VAL A 520 29.96 -14.97 -0.49
N CYS A 521 28.99 -14.62 0.35
CA CYS A 521 29.03 -13.48 1.27
C CYS A 521 28.89 -13.93 2.74
N TYR A 522 29.66 -13.28 3.60
CA TYR A 522 29.81 -13.58 5.02
C TYR A 522 29.50 -12.35 5.88
N SER A 523 29.14 -12.56 7.15
CA SER A 523 28.92 -11.50 8.12
C SER A 523 30.24 -10.77 8.41
N PRO A 524 30.27 -9.43 8.32
CA PRO A 524 31.46 -8.62 8.60
C PRO A 524 31.69 -8.35 10.09
N VAL A 525 30.73 -8.70 10.95
CA VAL A 525 30.73 -8.34 12.38
C VAL A 525 30.19 -9.47 13.26
N ASP A 526 30.52 -9.42 14.55
CA ASP A 526 29.80 -10.13 15.60
C ASP A 526 28.68 -9.19 16.09
N GLY A 527 27.42 -9.60 15.92
CA GLY A 527 26.31 -8.67 16.13
C GLY A 527 24.96 -9.21 15.65
N GLU A 528 24.13 -8.31 15.15
CA GLU A 528 22.76 -8.60 14.69
C GLU A 528 22.60 -8.22 13.21
N VAL A 529 21.80 -9.00 12.48
CA VAL A 529 21.29 -8.63 11.16
C VAL A 529 20.18 -7.60 11.34
N ALA A 530 20.53 -6.32 11.21
CA ALA A 530 19.61 -5.20 11.42
C ALA A 530 18.49 -5.13 10.37
N SER A 531 18.77 -5.51 9.11
CA SER A 531 17.72 -5.67 8.10
C SER A 531 18.18 -6.49 6.90
N VAL A 532 17.24 -7.19 6.26
CA VAL A 532 17.42 -7.86 4.96
C VAL A 532 16.46 -7.22 3.95
N PHE A 533 17.00 -6.65 2.88
CA PHE A 533 16.20 -5.91 1.91
C PHE A 533 15.30 -6.85 1.09
N GLN A 534 14.12 -6.35 0.66
CA GLN A 534 13.08 -7.17 0.02
C GLN A 534 13.56 -7.93 -1.23
N THR A 535 14.40 -7.31 -2.07
CA THR A 535 14.98 -7.94 -3.26
C THR A 535 16.30 -8.66 -2.98
N LYS A 536 16.67 -8.84 -1.70
CA LYS A 536 17.83 -9.60 -1.20
C LYS A 536 19.22 -9.08 -1.60
N HIS A 537 19.30 -8.05 -2.42
CA HIS A 537 20.55 -7.45 -2.87
C HIS A 537 21.38 -6.76 -1.78
N ALA A 538 20.78 -6.42 -0.64
CA ALA A 538 21.46 -5.72 0.44
C ALA A 538 21.06 -6.25 1.82
N MET A 539 21.98 -6.12 2.77
CA MET A 539 21.82 -6.51 4.17
C MET A 539 22.55 -5.51 5.07
N ALA A 540 21.90 -5.08 6.14
CA ALA A 540 22.50 -4.22 7.16
C ALA A 540 22.81 -5.03 8.41
N PHE A 541 23.98 -4.78 9.00
CA PHE A 541 24.46 -5.40 10.22
C PHE A 541 24.72 -4.32 11.28
N LYS A 542 24.54 -4.70 12.54
CA LYS A 542 24.94 -3.87 13.68
C LYS A 542 25.87 -4.68 14.58
N SER A 543 27.11 -4.22 14.73
CA SER A 543 28.08 -4.85 15.64
C SER A 543 27.68 -4.63 17.10
N LYS A 544 28.22 -5.45 18.01
CA LYS A 544 28.04 -5.24 19.47
C LYS A 544 28.54 -3.87 19.95
N GLU A 545 29.58 -3.33 19.30
CA GLU A 545 30.15 -2.00 19.55
C GLU A 545 29.36 -0.87 18.87
N GLY A 546 28.27 -1.19 18.17
CA GLY A 546 27.37 -0.21 17.56
C GLY A 546 27.77 0.26 16.15
N THR A 547 28.74 -0.37 15.51
CA THR A 547 29.09 -0.09 14.11
C THR A 547 28.01 -0.64 13.19
N GLU A 548 27.47 0.21 12.32
CA GLU A 548 26.45 -0.15 11.34
C GLU A 548 27.11 -0.39 9.98
N VAL A 549 27.05 -1.63 9.49
CA VAL A 549 27.69 -2.05 8.24
C VAL A 549 26.62 -2.44 7.23
N LEU A 550 26.60 -1.77 6.09
CA LEU A 550 25.77 -2.11 4.94
C LEU A 550 26.59 -2.97 3.96
N MET A 551 26.09 -4.17 3.67
CA MET A 551 26.57 -5.02 2.58
C MET A 551 25.59 -4.92 1.42
N HIS A 552 26.05 -4.49 0.25
CA HIS A 552 25.27 -4.38 -0.99
C HIS A 552 25.94 -5.22 -2.08
N VAL A 553 25.23 -6.18 -2.65
CA VAL A 553 25.80 -7.20 -3.54
C VAL A 553 25.47 -6.87 -5.00
N GLY A 554 26.47 -6.37 -5.72
CA GLY A 554 26.37 -5.94 -7.11
C GLY A 554 25.66 -4.60 -7.31
N ILE A 555 26.10 -3.82 -8.28
CA ILE A 555 25.53 -2.50 -8.62
C ILE A 555 24.30 -2.73 -9.49
N ASP A 556 23.17 -2.07 -9.17
CA ASP A 556 21.87 -2.23 -9.84
C ASP A 556 21.22 -3.63 -9.73
N SER A 557 21.75 -4.53 -8.89
CA SER A 557 21.21 -5.88 -8.69
C SER A 557 19.81 -5.92 -8.06
N VAL A 558 19.32 -4.79 -7.52
CA VAL A 558 17.91 -4.59 -7.12
C VAL A 558 16.94 -4.91 -8.26
N ASN A 559 17.35 -4.69 -9.52
CA ASN A 559 16.57 -4.96 -10.72
C ASN A 559 16.37 -6.46 -11.01
N LEU A 560 17.12 -7.34 -10.33
CA LEU A 560 16.92 -8.79 -10.41
C LEU A 560 15.71 -9.26 -9.60
N GLU A 561 15.09 -8.38 -8.79
CA GLU A 561 13.93 -8.70 -7.95
C GLU A 561 14.12 -9.96 -7.07
N GLY A 562 15.36 -10.25 -6.69
CA GLY A 562 15.75 -11.42 -5.88
C GLY A 562 16.11 -12.68 -6.67
N GLU A 563 16.08 -12.65 -8.01
CA GLU A 563 16.61 -13.72 -8.86
C GLU A 563 18.13 -13.85 -8.69
N GLY A 564 18.63 -15.08 -8.58
CA GLY A 564 20.06 -15.36 -8.36
C GLY A 564 20.53 -15.20 -6.92
N PHE A 565 19.71 -14.72 -5.98
CA PHE A 565 20.09 -14.55 -4.57
C PHE A 565 19.55 -15.65 -3.65
N LYS A 566 20.43 -16.21 -2.82
CA LYS A 566 20.11 -17.12 -1.73
C LYS A 566 20.62 -16.55 -0.40
N VAL A 567 19.73 -16.40 0.58
CA VAL A 567 20.03 -15.75 1.87
C VAL A 567 19.90 -16.79 2.98
N PHE A 568 20.88 -16.83 3.88
CA PHE A 568 21.00 -17.84 4.94
C PHE A 568 20.60 -17.32 6.34
N VAL A 569 20.32 -16.03 6.47
CA VAL A 569 19.97 -15.35 7.74
C VAL A 569 18.74 -14.45 7.58
N LYS A 570 18.08 -14.12 8.69
CA LYS A 570 16.89 -13.26 8.74
C LYS A 570 17.16 -12.00 9.56
N GLU A 571 16.34 -10.97 9.35
CA GLU A 571 16.34 -9.77 10.20
C GLU A 571 16.10 -10.16 11.67
N GLY A 572 16.94 -9.64 12.56
CA GLY A 572 16.96 -9.96 13.98
C GLY A 572 17.84 -11.15 14.38
N ASP A 573 18.44 -11.89 13.43
CA ASP A 573 19.34 -13.00 13.76
C ASP A 573 20.68 -12.49 14.31
N THR A 574 21.19 -13.16 15.34
CA THR A 574 22.56 -12.96 15.84
C THR A 574 23.55 -13.67 14.91
N VAL A 575 24.59 -12.96 14.48
CA VAL A 575 25.62 -13.46 13.58
C VAL A 575 27.02 -13.31 14.16
N LYS A 576 27.94 -14.16 13.71
CA LYS A 576 29.38 -14.05 14.01
C LYS A 576 30.20 -13.61 12.81
N LYS A 577 31.34 -12.95 13.03
CA LYS A 577 32.31 -12.62 11.97
C LYS A 577 32.65 -13.87 11.17
N GLY A 578 32.55 -13.78 9.83
CA GLY A 578 32.82 -14.91 8.94
C GLY A 578 31.70 -15.95 8.86
N GLN A 579 30.53 -15.74 9.48
CA GLN A 579 29.36 -16.60 9.26
C GLN A 579 28.79 -16.39 7.86
N LYS A 580 28.48 -17.45 7.12
CA LYS A 580 27.86 -17.35 5.79
C LYS A 580 26.46 -16.76 5.89
N VAL A 581 26.18 -15.71 5.12
CA VAL A 581 24.91 -14.95 5.20
C VAL A 581 24.15 -14.90 3.88
N LEU A 582 24.86 -14.89 2.74
CA LEU A 582 24.26 -14.76 1.42
C LEU A 582 25.14 -15.41 0.35
N THR A 583 24.54 -15.99 -0.68
CA THR A 583 25.22 -16.38 -1.92
C THR A 583 24.46 -15.82 -3.11
N TYR A 584 25.17 -15.44 -4.17
CA TYR A 584 24.58 -15.01 -5.43
C TYR A 584 25.14 -15.78 -6.62
N ASP A 585 24.30 -16.01 -7.63
CA ASP A 585 24.69 -16.68 -8.87
C ASP A 585 25.36 -15.69 -9.83
N LYS A 586 26.68 -15.83 -9.98
CA LYS A 586 27.48 -15.01 -10.89
C LYS A 586 27.02 -15.11 -12.35
N THR A 587 26.49 -16.26 -12.79
CA THR A 587 26.01 -16.44 -14.17
C THR A 587 24.74 -15.63 -14.44
N VAL A 588 23.88 -15.47 -13.43
CA VAL A 588 22.69 -14.60 -13.50
C VAL A 588 23.12 -13.13 -13.63
N PHE A 589 24.14 -12.72 -12.89
CA PHE A 589 24.68 -11.36 -12.94
C PHE A 589 25.30 -11.06 -14.31
N GLU A 590 26.13 -11.96 -14.84
CA GLU A 590 26.71 -11.84 -16.17
C GLU A 590 25.64 -11.76 -17.27
N LYS A 591 24.64 -12.67 -17.24
CA LYS A 591 23.55 -12.72 -18.21
C LYS A 591 22.74 -11.42 -18.24
N ASN A 592 22.51 -10.83 -17.07
CA ASN A 592 21.76 -9.58 -16.93
C ASN A 592 22.63 -8.32 -16.99
N LYS A 593 23.95 -8.46 -17.24
CA LYS A 593 24.92 -7.35 -17.32
C LYS A 593 24.98 -6.50 -16.05
N ILE A 594 24.84 -7.15 -14.90
CA ILE A 594 24.97 -6.54 -13.57
C ILE A 594 26.45 -6.53 -13.19
N ASP A 595 26.95 -5.41 -12.65
CA ASP A 595 28.30 -5.35 -12.08
C ASP A 595 28.29 -6.09 -10.74
N GLU A 596 29.13 -7.11 -10.57
CA GLU A 596 29.14 -8.00 -9.41
C GLU A 596 29.91 -7.48 -8.19
N THR A 597 30.35 -6.21 -8.23
CA THR A 597 31.05 -5.60 -7.10
C THR A 597 30.17 -5.61 -5.84
N THR A 598 30.59 -6.37 -4.83
CA THR A 598 29.97 -6.36 -3.50
C THR A 598 30.56 -5.19 -2.70
N ILE A 599 29.72 -4.29 -2.23
CA ILE A 599 30.09 -3.07 -1.53
C ILE A 599 29.84 -3.25 -0.05
N MET A 600 30.84 -2.89 0.75
CA MET A 600 30.74 -2.76 2.19
C MET A 600 30.86 -1.28 2.57
N ALA A 601 29.89 -0.77 3.33
CA ALA A 601 29.83 0.63 3.75
C ALA A 601 29.54 0.77 5.25
N ILE A 602 30.33 1.60 5.95
CA ILE A 602 30.07 1.91 7.36
C ILE A 602 29.10 3.09 7.43
N SER A 603 27.83 2.79 7.68
CA SER A 603 26.71 3.74 7.55
C SER A 603 26.74 4.85 8.60
N ASN A 604 27.29 4.57 9.78
CA ASN A 604 27.43 5.53 10.87
C ASN A 604 28.86 6.06 11.01
N THR A 605 29.53 6.32 9.87
CA THR A 605 30.94 6.81 9.85
C THR A 605 31.17 8.07 10.71
N GLN A 606 30.16 8.95 10.78
CA GLN A 606 30.22 10.20 11.55
C GLN A 606 30.32 10.02 13.07
N ASP A 607 30.02 8.82 13.60
CA ASP A 607 30.06 8.53 15.04
C ASP A 607 31.49 8.26 15.52
N TYR A 608 32.41 7.98 14.59
CA TYR A 608 33.80 7.65 14.86
C TYR A 608 34.73 8.83 14.56
N GLU A 609 35.88 8.86 15.23
CA GLU A 609 36.93 9.87 14.97
C GLU A 609 37.63 9.59 13.65
N ASN A 610 37.90 8.30 13.41
CA ASN A 610 38.56 7.84 12.20
C ASN A 610 38.11 6.41 11.85
N ILE A 611 38.09 6.10 10.56
CA ILE A 611 37.92 4.74 10.03
C ILE A 611 39.16 4.42 9.20
N GLN A 612 39.98 3.52 9.72
CA GLN A 612 41.21 3.10 9.07
C GLN A 612 40.93 1.91 8.14
N MET A 613 41.40 1.98 6.91
CA MET A 613 41.39 0.86 5.98
C MET A 613 42.59 -0.04 6.29
N LEU A 614 42.32 -1.29 6.69
CA LEU A 614 43.34 -2.25 7.11
C LEU A 614 43.84 -3.15 5.98
N ALA A 615 43.12 -3.24 4.86
CA ALA A 615 43.51 -4.06 3.73
C ALA A 615 44.85 -3.60 3.10
N LYS A 616 45.85 -4.49 3.04
CA LYS A 616 47.22 -4.18 2.59
C LYS A 616 47.56 -4.63 1.15
N GLY A 617 46.57 -4.99 0.33
CA GLY A 617 46.79 -5.51 -1.03
C GLY A 617 45.65 -5.23 -2.01
N GLU A 618 45.74 -5.78 -3.23
CA GLU A 618 44.67 -5.71 -4.24
C GLU A 618 43.61 -6.83 -4.09
N GLU A 619 43.88 -7.82 -3.24
CA GLU A 619 42.98 -8.95 -2.97
C GLU A 619 42.77 -9.09 -1.46
N THR A 620 41.62 -9.64 -1.08
CA THR A 620 41.25 -9.98 0.30
C THR A 620 40.60 -11.35 0.35
N ILE A 621 40.76 -12.05 1.46
CA ILE A 621 40.02 -13.27 1.76
C ILE A 621 38.87 -12.89 2.69
N ALA A 622 37.70 -13.53 2.53
CA ALA A 622 36.61 -13.38 3.47
C ALA A 622 37.11 -13.59 4.91
N GLY A 623 36.68 -12.74 5.84
CA GLY A 623 37.15 -12.80 7.23
C GLY A 623 38.45 -12.02 7.53
N ASP A 624 39.20 -11.54 6.53
CA ASP A 624 40.34 -10.66 6.79
C ASP A 624 39.86 -9.28 7.29
N PRO A 625 40.56 -8.61 8.22
CA PRO A 625 40.24 -7.25 8.63
C PRO A 625 40.29 -6.26 7.46
N ILE A 626 39.20 -5.51 7.26
CA ILE A 626 39.06 -4.52 6.19
C ILE A 626 39.02 -3.09 6.76
N PHE A 627 38.26 -2.88 7.83
CA PHE A 627 38.19 -1.59 8.52
C PHE A 627 38.46 -1.76 10.02
N ALA A 628 39.05 -0.73 10.63
CA ALA A 628 39.03 -0.52 12.07
C ALA A 628 38.38 0.83 12.36
N THR A 629 37.46 0.86 13.33
CA THR A 629 36.84 2.08 13.81
C THR A 629 37.60 2.61 15.05
N VAL A 630 37.87 3.92 15.07
CA VAL A 630 38.46 4.60 16.22
C VAL A 630 37.38 5.46 16.86
N ALA A 631 36.99 5.13 18.08
CA ALA A 631 36.01 5.90 18.84
C ALA A 631 36.54 7.31 19.14
N LYS A 632 35.66 8.31 19.17
CA LYS A 632 36.03 9.67 19.61
C LYS A 632 36.36 9.66 21.10
N GLU A 633 37.49 10.23 21.49
CA GLU A 633 37.73 10.52 22.90
C GLU A 633 36.63 11.48 23.41
N ASN A 634 35.93 11.07 24.47
CA ASN A 634 34.88 11.87 25.13
C ASN A 634 35.44 13.08 25.87
#